data_AF-A0A3M1HQZ3-F1
#
_entry.id   AF-A0A3M1HQZ3-F1
#
_cell.length_a   1.000
_cell.length_b   1.000
_cell.length_c   1.000
_cell.angle_alpha   90.00
_cell.angle_beta   90.00
_cell.angle_gamma   90.00
#
_symmetry.space_group_name_H-M   'P 1'
#
loop_
_entity.id
_entity.type
_entity.pdbx_description
1 polymer ?
#
loop_
_entity_poly.entity_id
_entity_poly.type
_entity_poly.pdbx_seq_one_letter_code
_entity_poly.pdbx_strand_id
1 'polypeptide(L)'
;KEGLYSTVSVEKYRLQNAIFLKNDGKIEGGVPIYPGKTRADMATQLLLSHLPLLFHSSPQNVLVIGLGSGVTSGAALTHPNVILDTVEIEPSVVEAIQKIPAFHPYLHGLFQNSKRSSIFIEDGRRFLKRTIKKYSVIISQPSDPWISGSSALFTQEFFSLAAKKLEQEGLFCQWIQLYHLSSSLFQSLVKTFQSVFPYTYIFKPYSAEEVLLVGSQSPFFLDVKRVQKGFQVPSIQKSLKDGGIQDVKGIFLLYLMGPEEVRNYVKNAVLNRDDNLYIETRAPLYRYSQNRGREILKTIMKNPSDIGKYLQGNHVSFTAQLAIYFALIRKFGHALPLAQRLYEETKRMDFLRLQGDLNFFLEKFQESERLYLKGIQKGGGYHFYFNLACLYTYQGDFHLAKKTLKKLLQIYPTSKEGKYLLHLLSTSKNRLKEKLSQKAWDILYSRLTLYLKKTKKLVSHPQKAEKNPSFTLLTSRLEYCISCEEWGEAHLVLNELRKTWPHHWKTRFLAGWLDFKEGRQKKGIREMENALKNSFYDKKYLFVLGEACREAGFVGWEKKWLRKYAEETALIEKEGLKKIEAFRLYGDYELAIGTLQEMIHKMKSKKEKPASQKKRESEIELLYFRLLEIAIEEYRLLYSFKEKGFPSLPLESFLAFITRRIARALEKRLERILWRYMGHILKKYSKKESGLAYLELRKSLLYFRDQLPSSPFRDKVELNYISILLKIGQKIEAKILLKGYLKRYPNSGWALYHYAFLLEKEGKRKKAWDLYQKVIQVPCPFYLKEKAGKAIIRLSQKDEK
;
A
#
# COMPACT_ATOMS: atom_id res chain seq x y z
N LYS A 1 -14.06 -39.84 -6.85
CA LYS A 1 -14.99 -40.82 -6.28
C LYS A 1 -16.34 -40.55 -6.91
N GLU A 2 -16.98 -41.58 -7.45
CA GLU A 2 -18.36 -41.45 -7.92
C GLU A 2 -19.28 -41.31 -6.70
N GLY A 3 -20.08 -40.25 -6.69
CA GLY A 3 -21.00 -39.90 -5.61
C GLY A 3 -22.44 -40.30 -5.93
N LEU A 4 -23.37 -39.84 -5.09
CA LEU A 4 -24.80 -40.07 -5.32
C LEU A 4 -25.36 -39.13 -6.39
N TYR A 5 -24.87 -37.89 -6.43
CA TYR A 5 -25.35 -36.85 -7.34
C TYR A 5 -24.25 -36.31 -8.28
N SER A 6 -22.97 -36.50 -7.95
CA SER A 6 -21.85 -36.01 -8.76
C SER A 6 -20.57 -36.81 -8.55
N THR A 7 -19.67 -36.77 -9.52
CA THR A 7 -18.30 -37.25 -9.37
C THR A 7 -17.48 -36.22 -8.58
N VAL A 8 -17.08 -36.58 -7.36
CA VAL A 8 -16.22 -35.73 -6.52
C VAL A 8 -14.75 -36.02 -6.79
N SER A 9 -13.98 -35.01 -7.20
CA SER A 9 -12.53 -35.11 -7.35
C SER A 9 -11.81 -34.04 -6.52
N VAL A 10 -10.59 -34.36 -6.09
CA VAL A 10 -9.72 -33.41 -5.40
C VAL A 10 -8.38 -33.36 -6.10
N GLU A 11 -8.01 -32.18 -6.56
CA GLU A 11 -6.84 -31.97 -7.41
C GLU A 11 -5.86 -30.99 -6.78
N LYS A 12 -4.57 -31.35 -6.79
CA LYS A 12 -3.49 -30.53 -6.23
C LYS A 12 -2.76 -29.75 -7.31
N TYR A 13 -2.86 -28.42 -7.26
CA TYR A 13 -2.19 -27.49 -8.17
C TYR A 13 -0.98 -26.83 -7.50
N ARG A 14 0.19 -27.47 -7.61
CA ARG A 14 1.43 -27.04 -6.93
C ARG A 14 1.88 -25.63 -7.32
N LEU A 15 1.80 -25.26 -8.60
CA LEU A 15 2.19 -23.93 -9.09
C LEU A 15 1.28 -22.81 -8.56
N GLN A 16 0.03 -23.14 -8.25
CA GLN A 16 -0.96 -22.19 -7.73
C GLN A 16 -1.03 -22.20 -6.20
N ASN A 17 -0.25 -23.07 -5.54
CA ASN A 17 -0.33 -23.31 -4.09
C ASN A 17 -1.76 -23.66 -3.63
N ALA A 18 -2.51 -24.44 -4.41
CA ALA A 18 -3.93 -24.70 -4.13
C ALA A 18 -4.28 -26.18 -4.28
N ILE A 19 -5.25 -26.63 -3.47
CA ILE A 19 -5.98 -27.87 -3.65
C ILE A 19 -7.43 -27.48 -3.89
N PHE A 20 -8.02 -28.00 -4.96
CA PHE A 20 -9.41 -27.74 -5.32
C PHE A 20 -10.23 -29.00 -5.15
N LEU A 21 -11.38 -28.85 -4.48
CA LEU A 21 -12.46 -29.81 -4.52
C LEU A 21 -13.35 -29.48 -5.72
N LYS A 22 -13.71 -30.51 -6.47
CA LYS A 22 -14.53 -30.39 -7.67
C LYS A 22 -15.68 -31.39 -7.67
N ASN A 23 -16.83 -30.94 -8.18
CA ASN A 23 -17.98 -31.79 -8.50
C ASN A 23 -18.16 -31.77 -10.02
N ASP A 24 -18.16 -32.93 -10.67
CA ASP A 24 -18.25 -33.08 -12.14
C ASP A 24 -17.24 -32.22 -12.92
N GLY A 25 -16.04 -32.07 -12.34
CA GLY A 25 -14.95 -31.26 -12.90
C GLY A 25 -15.07 -29.74 -12.64
N LYS A 26 -16.18 -29.25 -12.10
CA LYS A 26 -16.38 -27.85 -11.68
C LYS A 26 -15.76 -27.63 -10.29
N ILE A 27 -15.00 -26.55 -10.12
CA ILE A 27 -14.41 -26.18 -8.80
C ILE A 27 -15.51 -25.65 -7.87
N GLU A 28 -15.63 -26.27 -6.70
CA GLU A 28 -16.61 -25.92 -5.65
C GLU A 28 -15.96 -25.30 -4.40
N GLY A 29 -14.64 -25.44 -4.27
CA GLY A 29 -13.89 -24.85 -3.17
C GLY A 29 -12.39 -25.11 -3.26
N GLY A 30 -11.57 -24.14 -2.88
CA GLY A 30 -10.11 -24.26 -2.85
C GLY A 30 -9.48 -23.90 -1.52
N VAL A 31 -8.50 -24.69 -1.08
CA VAL A 31 -7.65 -24.37 0.07
C VAL A 31 -6.18 -24.28 -0.31
N PRO A 32 -5.39 -23.40 0.33
CA PRO A 32 -3.98 -23.32 0.01
C PRO A 32 -3.22 -24.50 0.60
N ILE A 33 -2.27 -25.05 -0.18
CA ILE A 33 -1.39 -26.16 0.26
C ILE A 33 -0.52 -25.69 1.42
N TYR A 34 0.09 -24.50 1.27
CA TYR A 34 0.86 -23.84 2.31
C TYR A 34 0.12 -22.56 2.76
N PRO A 35 -0.20 -22.41 4.06
CA PRO A 35 -0.85 -21.22 4.60
C PRO A 35 -0.09 -19.92 4.27
N GLY A 36 -0.83 -18.82 4.06
CA GLY A 36 -0.26 -17.47 3.92
C GLY A 36 0.17 -17.02 2.52
N LYS A 37 -0.01 -17.83 1.46
CA LYS A 37 0.13 -17.40 0.06
C LYS A 37 -1.20 -17.59 -0.68
N THR A 38 -1.99 -16.53 -0.75
CA THR A 38 -3.38 -16.53 -1.21
C THR A 38 -3.49 -16.42 -2.74
N ARG A 39 -3.99 -17.50 -3.37
CA ARG A 39 -4.50 -17.52 -4.76
C ARG A 39 -5.80 -18.33 -4.91
N ALA A 40 -6.34 -18.90 -3.82
CA ALA A 40 -7.60 -19.62 -3.80
C ALA A 40 -8.78 -18.69 -3.47
N ASP A 41 -10.01 -19.20 -3.64
CA ASP A 41 -11.32 -18.60 -3.30
C ASP A 41 -11.56 -18.41 -1.78
N MET A 42 -10.54 -18.66 -0.95
CA MET A 42 -10.55 -18.52 0.52
C MET A 42 -11.21 -17.24 1.02
N ALA A 43 -10.94 -16.08 0.40
CA ALA A 43 -11.53 -14.82 0.84
C ALA A 43 -13.06 -14.87 0.82
N THR A 44 -13.66 -15.45 -0.22
CA THR A 44 -15.11 -15.56 -0.36
C THR A 44 -15.69 -16.57 0.61
N GLN A 45 -15.10 -17.77 0.71
CA GLN A 45 -15.57 -18.81 1.64
C GLN A 45 -15.58 -18.29 3.09
N LEU A 46 -14.53 -17.59 3.50
CA LEU A 46 -14.44 -17.00 4.83
C LEU A 46 -15.44 -15.86 5.02
N LEU A 47 -15.56 -14.94 4.05
CA LEU A 47 -16.45 -13.78 4.14
C LEU A 47 -17.93 -14.17 4.09
N LEU A 48 -18.28 -15.25 3.40
CA LEU A 48 -19.64 -15.77 3.32
C LEU A 48 -20.19 -16.09 4.72
N SER A 49 -19.33 -16.56 5.62
CA SER A 49 -19.65 -16.79 7.03
C SER A 49 -19.44 -15.56 7.90
N HIS A 50 -18.29 -14.88 7.79
CA HIS A 50 -17.97 -13.78 8.69
C HIS A 50 -18.87 -12.56 8.53
N LEU A 51 -19.30 -12.20 7.31
CA LEU A 51 -20.13 -11.01 7.12
C LEU A 51 -21.46 -11.07 7.89
N PRO A 52 -22.34 -12.07 7.68
CA PRO A 52 -23.60 -12.14 8.42
C PRO A 52 -23.36 -12.30 9.93
N LEU A 53 -22.36 -13.09 10.36
CA LEU A 53 -22.09 -13.29 11.79
C LEU A 53 -21.53 -12.04 12.50
N LEU A 54 -20.76 -11.21 11.81
CA LEU A 54 -20.27 -9.94 12.36
C LEU A 54 -21.35 -8.85 12.39
N PHE A 55 -22.35 -8.93 11.51
CA PHE A 55 -23.46 -7.97 11.46
C PHE A 55 -24.67 -8.41 12.29
N HIS A 56 -24.86 -9.69 12.58
CA HIS A 56 -25.91 -10.15 13.49
C HIS A 56 -25.58 -9.80 14.94
N SER A 57 -26.56 -9.34 15.72
CA SER A 57 -26.38 -8.85 17.10
C SER A 57 -25.87 -9.93 18.07
N SER A 58 -26.40 -11.15 17.95
CA SER A 58 -26.03 -12.30 18.78
C SER A 58 -26.17 -13.61 17.99
N PRO A 59 -25.25 -13.94 17.05
CA PRO A 59 -25.36 -15.16 16.26
C PRO A 59 -25.15 -16.39 17.16
N GLN A 60 -26.09 -17.34 17.10
CA GLN A 60 -26.04 -18.59 17.85
C GLN A 60 -26.33 -19.78 16.94
N ASN A 61 -27.60 -20.04 16.62
CA ASN A 61 -27.99 -21.11 15.70
C ASN A 61 -27.69 -20.69 14.27
N VAL A 62 -26.76 -21.37 13.61
CA VAL A 62 -26.33 -21.08 12.25
C VAL A 62 -26.55 -22.29 11.36
N LEU A 63 -27.11 -22.07 10.17
CA LEU A 63 -27.26 -23.07 9.13
C LEU A 63 -26.35 -22.74 7.95
N VAL A 64 -25.57 -23.70 7.49
CA VAL A 64 -24.83 -23.62 6.22
C VAL A 64 -25.42 -24.67 5.27
N ILE A 65 -25.90 -24.24 4.10
CA ILE A 65 -26.39 -25.11 3.03
C ILE A 65 -25.28 -25.21 1.97
N GLY A 66 -24.74 -26.42 1.78
CA GLY A 66 -23.56 -26.71 0.98
C GLY A 66 -22.27 -26.66 1.80
N LEU A 67 -21.53 -27.77 1.86
CA LEU A 67 -20.27 -27.86 2.60
C LEU A 67 -19.08 -27.33 1.79
N GLY A 68 -19.06 -27.56 0.47
CA GLY A 68 -17.98 -27.10 -0.42
C GLY A 68 -16.63 -27.67 0.00
N SER A 69 -15.65 -26.83 0.35
CA SER A 69 -14.38 -27.29 0.95
C SER A 69 -14.35 -27.28 2.49
N GLY A 70 -15.49 -26.99 3.14
CA GLY A 70 -15.66 -26.93 4.60
C GLY A 70 -15.16 -25.64 5.26
N VAL A 71 -14.57 -24.72 4.49
CA VAL A 71 -14.01 -23.46 5.01
C VAL A 71 -15.09 -22.53 5.56
N THR A 72 -16.24 -22.41 4.89
CA THR A 72 -17.36 -21.56 5.35
C THR A 72 -17.90 -22.03 6.70
N SER A 73 -18.14 -23.35 6.82
CA SER A 73 -18.56 -23.99 8.07
C SER A 73 -17.49 -23.85 9.17
N GLY A 74 -16.22 -24.08 8.85
CA GLY A 74 -15.12 -23.87 9.78
C GLY A 74 -14.99 -22.42 10.24
N ALA A 75 -15.16 -21.44 9.34
CA ALA A 75 -15.18 -20.02 9.67
C ALA A 75 -16.31 -19.68 10.63
N ALA A 76 -17.48 -20.30 10.49
CA ALA A 76 -18.60 -20.12 11.43
C ALA A 76 -18.21 -20.59 12.84
N LEU A 77 -17.53 -21.75 12.95
CA LEU A 77 -17.08 -22.31 14.23
C LEU A 77 -15.99 -21.48 14.93
N THR A 78 -15.33 -20.55 14.22
CA THR A 78 -14.41 -19.61 14.87
C THR A 78 -15.11 -18.62 15.79
N HIS A 79 -16.42 -18.40 15.62
CA HIS A 79 -17.24 -17.60 16.52
C HIS A 79 -17.64 -18.44 17.74
N PRO A 80 -17.26 -18.07 18.98
CA PRO A 80 -17.40 -18.96 20.14
C PRO A 80 -18.82 -19.44 20.48
N ASN A 81 -19.85 -18.63 20.17
CA ASN A 81 -21.24 -18.92 20.56
C ASN A 81 -22.04 -19.63 19.47
N VAL A 82 -21.43 -19.92 18.32
CA VAL A 82 -22.12 -20.55 17.19
C VAL A 82 -22.33 -22.05 17.44
N ILE A 83 -23.57 -22.50 17.22
CA ILE A 83 -23.97 -23.89 17.06
C ILE A 83 -24.35 -24.06 15.59
N LEU A 84 -23.59 -24.89 14.88
CA LEU A 84 -23.65 -25.00 13.43
C LEU A 84 -24.36 -26.28 12.99
N ASP A 85 -25.34 -26.12 12.12
CA ASP A 85 -25.85 -27.20 11.27
C ASP A 85 -25.30 -26.98 9.86
N THR A 86 -24.67 -28.00 9.26
CA THR A 86 -24.26 -27.99 7.85
C THR A 86 -25.07 -29.04 7.09
N VAL A 87 -25.70 -28.65 5.99
CA VAL A 87 -26.46 -29.55 5.11
C VAL A 87 -25.68 -29.73 3.82
N GLU A 88 -25.32 -30.97 3.51
CA GLU A 88 -24.57 -31.34 2.30
C GLU A 88 -25.36 -32.40 1.54
N ILE A 89 -25.53 -32.21 0.23
CA ILE A 89 -26.30 -33.13 -0.61
C ILE A 89 -25.46 -34.34 -1.04
N GLU A 90 -24.14 -34.16 -1.21
CA GLU A 90 -23.22 -35.19 -1.71
C GLU A 90 -22.34 -35.78 -0.58
N PRO A 91 -22.62 -37.01 -0.11
CA PRO A 91 -21.82 -37.63 0.95
C PRO A 91 -20.32 -37.74 0.61
N SER A 92 -19.97 -37.87 -0.67
CA SER A 92 -18.57 -37.97 -1.11
C SER A 92 -17.77 -36.68 -0.88
N VAL A 93 -18.43 -35.51 -0.77
CA VAL A 93 -17.79 -34.23 -0.40
C VAL A 93 -17.31 -34.29 1.06
N VAL A 94 -18.16 -34.78 1.96
CA VAL A 94 -17.81 -34.95 3.39
C VAL A 94 -16.61 -35.87 3.55
N GLU A 95 -16.65 -37.02 2.86
CA GLU A 95 -15.55 -37.98 2.88
C GLU A 95 -14.24 -37.37 2.34
N ALA A 96 -14.30 -36.64 1.23
CA ALA A 96 -13.13 -36.01 0.62
C ALA A 96 -12.44 -35.04 1.59
N ILE A 97 -13.22 -34.18 2.26
CA ILE A 97 -12.68 -33.21 3.23
C ILE A 97 -12.09 -33.91 4.46
N GLN A 98 -12.74 -34.98 4.95
CA GLN A 98 -12.22 -35.75 6.08
C GLN A 98 -10.92 -36.48 5.74
N LYS A 99 -10.83 -37.09 4.56
CA LYS A 99 -9.67 -37.91 4.15
C LYS A 99 -8.45 -37.09 3.75
N ILE A 100 -8.63 -35.84 3.31
CA ILE A 100 -7.53 -35.05 2.73
C ILE A 100 -7.00 -34.01 3.74
N PRO A 101 -5.79 -34.20 4.30
CA PRO A 101 -5.29 -33.38 5.42
C PRO A 101 -5.15 -31.89 5.13
N ALA A 102 -5.09 -31.50 3.85
CA ALA A 102 -4.95 -30.10 3.45
C ALA A 102 -6.15 -29.23 3.83
N PHE A 103 -7.35 -29.79 3.99
CA PHE A 103 -8.54 -29.05 4.38
C PHE A 103 -8.59 -28.81 5.91
N HIS A 104 -8.01 -29.71 6.70
CA HIS A 104 -8.16 -29.76 8.16
C HIS A 104 -7.84 -28.45 8.90
N PRO A 105 -6.80 -27.67 8.52
CA PRO A 105 -6.48 -26.41 9.21
C PRO A 105 -7.61 -25.37 9.19
N TYR A 106 -8.58 -25.51 8.28
CA TYR A 106 -9.66 -24.55 8.05
C TYR A 106 -11.01 -25.01 8.60
N LEU A 107 -11.09 -26.24 9.15
CA LEU A 107 -12.36 -26.84 9.59
C LEU A 107 -12.75 -26.47 11.03
N HIS A 108 -11.78 -26.04 11.86
CA HIS A 108 -12.04 -25.56 13.22
C HIS A 108 -12.92 -26.50 14.09
N GLY A 109 -12.70 -27.81 13.98
CA GLY A 109 -13.43 -28.82 14.76
C GLY A 109 -14.77 -29.25 14.15
N LEU A 110 -15.03 -28.93 12.88
CA LEU A 110 -16.27 -29.27 12.16
C LEU A 110 -16.74 -30.71 12.35
N PHE A 111 -15.81 -31.68 12.35
CA PHE A 111 -16.11 -33.10 12.50
C PHE A 111 -15.84 -33.63 13.92
N GLN A 112 -15.08 -32.90 14.74
CA GLN A 112 -14.62 -33.36 16.05
C GLN A 112 -15.46 -32.81 17.21
N ASN A 113 -16.23 -31.74 17.00
CA ASN A 113 -16.98 -31.08 18.05
C ASN A 113 -18.50 -31.23 17.86
N SER A 114 -19.02 -32.43 18.19
CA SER A 114 -20.44 -32.76 18.04
C SER A 114 -21.39 -31.88 18.87
N LYS A 115 -20.90 -31.21 19.92
CA LYS A 115 -21.70 -30.25 20.71
C LYS A 115 -21.95 -28.93 19.97
N ARG A 116 -21.07 -28.56 19.02
CA ARG A 116 -21.13 -27.28 18.30
C ARG A 116 -21.37 -27.43 16.80
N SER A 117 -21.33 -28.64 16.27
CA SER A 117 -21.43 -28.91 14.83
C SER A 117 -22.21 -30.21 14.57
N SER A 118 -23.19 -30.13 13.68
CA SER A 118 -23.94 -31.27 13.14
C SER A 118 -23.93 -31.20 11.61
N ILE A 119 -23.74 -32.35 10.95
CA ILE A 119 -23.74 -32.45 9.49
C ILE A 119 -24.87 -33.37 9.06
N PHE A 120 -25.71 -32.88 8.15
CA PHE A 120 -26.86 -33.59 7.61
C PHE A 120 -26.61 -33.88 6.13
N ILE A 121 -26.67 -35.15 5.76
CA ILE A 121 -26.63 -35.57 4.36
C ILE A 121 -28.04 -35.53 3.80
N GLU A 122 -28.45 -34.39 3.25
CA GLU A 122 -29.83 -34.16 2.77
C GLU A 122 -29.83 -33.01 1.75
N ASP A 123 -30.86 -32.95 0.90
CA ASP A 123 -31.12 -31.78 0.08
C ASP A 123 -31.49 -30.55 0.95
N GLY A 124 -30.95 -29.38 0.62
CA GLY A 124 -31.15 -28.15 1.38
C GLY A 124 -32.61 -27.69 1.47
N ARG A 125 -33.38 -27.83 0.38
CA ARG A 125 -34.81 -27.46 0.37
C ARG A 125 -35.62 -28.46 1.20
N ARG A 126 -35.31 -29.74 1.10
CA ARG A 126 -35.95 -30.81 1.90
C ARG A 126 -35.69 -30.62 3.39
N PHE A 127 -34.43 -30.35 3.77
CA PHE A 127 -34.06 -30.04 5.16
C PHE A 127 -34.85 -28.85 5.71
N LEU A 128 -34.91 -27.74 4.95
CA LEU A 128 -35.66 -26.55 5.36
C LEU A 128 -37.18 -26.80 5.46
N LYS A 129 -37.77 -27.72 4.68
CA LYS A 129 -39.19 -28.08 4.84
C LYS A 129 -39.46 -28.83 6.14
N ARG A 130 -38.54 -29.70 6.56
CA ARG A 130 -38.72 -30.62 7.69
C ARG A 130 -38.29 -30.04 9.03
N THR A 131 -37.21 -29.25 9.05
CA THR A 131 -36.65 -28.74 10.31
C THR A 131 -37.63 -27.82 11.04
N ILE A 132 -37.77 -28.00 12.35
CA ILE A 132 -38.53 -27.08 13.22
C ILE A 132 -37.65 -26.00 13.85
N LYS A 133 -36.32 -26.14 13.71
CA LYS A 133 -35.34 -25.21 14.28
C LYS A 133 -35.39 -23.87 13.56
N LYS A 134 -35.21 -22.81 14.34
CA LYS A 134 -35.00 -21.44 13.85
C LYS A 134 -33.51 -21.10 13.90
N TYR A 135 -33.07 -20.29 12.96
CA TYR A 135 -31.68 -19.91 12.80
C TYR A 135 -31.53 -18.39 12.88
N SER A 136 -30.55 -17.95 13.67
CA SER A 136 -30.08 -16.56 13.69
C SER A 136 -29.41 -16.18 12.37
N VAL A 137 -28.72 -17.13 11.72
CA VAL A 137 -28.09 -16.92 10.43
C VAL A 137 -28.26 -18.16 9.54
N ILE A 138 -28.69 -17.96 8.30
CA ILE A 138 -28.64 -18.98 7.25
C ILE A 138 -27.65 -18.53 6.18
N ILE A 139 -26.73 -19.41 5.81
CA ILE A 139 -25.73 -19.19 4.77
C ILE A 139 -26.00 -20.22 3.68
N SER A 140 -26.11 -19.78 2.43
CA SER A 140 -26.28 -20.67 1.28
C SER A 140 -25.08 -20.54 0.35
N GLN A 141 -24.39 -21.66 0.18
CA GLN A 141 -23.22 -21.84 -0.68
C GLN A 141 -23.48 -22.92 -1.76
N PRO A 142 -24.46 -22.71 -2.65
CA PRO A 142 -24.71 -23.62 -3.75
C PRO A 142 -23.69 -23.40 -4.88
N SER A 143 -23.62 -24.37 -5.81
CA SER A 143 -22.87 -24.23 -7.06
C SER A 143 -23.53 -23.18 -7.97
N ASP A 144 -23.03 -23.01 -9.20
CA ASP A 144 -23.46 -21.93 -10.11
C ASP A 144 -25.01 -21.87 -10.26
N PRO A 145 -25.62 -20.66 -10.29
CA PRO A 145 -27.07 -20.46 -10.22
C PRO A 145 -27.86 -20.95 -11.46
N TRP A 146 -27.19 -21.42 -12.49
CA TRP A 146 -27.78 -21.91 -13.73
C TRP A 146 -27.63 -23.42 -13.93
N ILE A 147 -26.93 -24.11 -13.04
CA ILE A 147 -26.80 -25.56 -13.10
C ILE A 147 -28.08 -26.16 -12.52
N SER A 148 -28.68 -27.10 -13.25
CA SER A 148 -29.87 -27.81 -12.80
C SER A 148 -29.64 -28.45 -11.43
N GLY A 149 -30.67 -28.45 -10.58
CA GLY A 149 -30.56 -28.80 -9.16
C GLY A 149 -30.09 -27.63 -8.29
N SER A 150 -28.99 -26.96 -8.64
CA SER A 150 -28.47 -25.79 -7.90
C SER A 150 -29.34 -24.54 -8.08
N SER A 151 -29.83 -24.31 -9.30
CA SER A 151 -30.72 -23.21 -9.69
C SER A 151 -31.95 -23.05 -8.79
N ALA A 152 -32.47 -24.16 -8.27
CA ALA A 152 -33.61 -24.19 -7.36
C ALA A 152 -33.30 -23.52 -6.01
N LEU A 153 -32.02 -23.30 -5.66
CA LEU A 153 -31.59 -22.55 -4.48
C LEU A 153 -31.46 -21.03 -4.75
N PHE A 154 -31.97 -20.55 -5.91
CA PHE A 154 -31.97 -19.15 -6.29
C PHE A 154 -33.36 -18.61 -6.66
N THR A 155 -34.42 -19.31 -6.25
CA THR A 155 -35.82 -18.93 -6.54
C THR A 155 -36.46 -18.19 -5.37
N GLN A 156 -37.52 -17.43 -5.66
CA GLN A 156 -38.28 -16.75 -4.61
C GLN A 156 -38.84 -17.74 -3.58
N GLU A 157 -39.26 -18.92 -4.03
CA GLU A 157 -39.85 -19.98 -3.20
C GLU A 157 -38.81 -20.56 -2.23
N PHE A 158 -37.57 -20.79 -2.68
CA PHE A 158 -36.48 -21.18 -1.80
C PHE A 158 -36.16 -20.11 -0.76
N PHE A 159 -35.99 -18.86 -1.17
CA PHE A 159 -35.71 -17.78 -0.24
C PHE A 159 -36.84 -17.60 0.77
N SER A 160 -38.10 -17.73 0.34
CA SER A 160 -39.28 -17.66 1.22
C SER A 160 -39.30 -18.82 2.23
N LEU A 161 -38.91 -20.03 1.79
CA LEU A 161 -38.78 -21.19 2.66
C LEU A 161 -37.69 -20.96 3.72
N ALA A 162 -36.52 -20.43 3.32
CA ALA A 162 -35.45 -20.11 4.25
C ALA A 162 -35.82 -18.99 5.21
N ALA A 163 -36.50 -17.94 4.74
CA ALA A 163 -36.99 -16.84 5.57
C ALA A 163 -37.93 -17.35 6.69
N LYS A 164 -38.80 -18.33 6.38
CA LYS A 164 -39.63 -18.99 7.39
C LYS A 164 -38.83 -19.74 8.46
N LYS A 165 -37.55 -20.04 8.27
CA LYS A 165 -36.67 -20.68 9.25
C LYS A 165 -35.68 -19.71 9.91
N LEU A 166 -35.71 -18.43 9.55
CA LEU A 166 -34.98 -17.41 10.28
C LEU A 166 -35.72 -16.99 11.56
N GLU A 167 -34.94 -16.56 12.53
CA GLU A 167 -35.38 -15.72 13.66
C GLU A 167 -35.77 -14.31 13.16
N GLN A 168 -36.48 -13.52 13.97
CA GLN A 168 -37.03 -12.21 13.55
C GLN A 168 -35.96 -11.21 13.07
N GLU A 169 -34.80 -11.19 13.73
CA GLU A 169 -33.63 -10.38 13.33
C GLU A 169 -32.60 -11.19 12.51
N GLY A 170 -33.01 -12.37 12.04
CA GLY A 170 -32.13 -13.31 11.38
C GLY A 170 -31.61 -12.77 10.05
N LEU A 171 -30.38 -13.18 9.71
CA LEU A 171 -29.72 -12.80 8.47
C LEU A 171 -29.58 -14.00 7.52
N PHE A 172 -29.86 -13.78 6.25
CA PHE A 172 -29.52 -14.72 5.18
C PHE A 172 -28.31 -14.21 4.41
N CYS A 173 -27.34 -15.08 4.13
CA CYS A 173 -26.20 -14.78 3.27
C CYS A 173 -26.20 -15.68 2.03
N GLN A 174 -26.33 -15.07 0.85
CA GLN A 174 -26.31 -15.76 -0.44
C GLN A 174 -25.00 -15.48 -1.19
N TRP A 175 -24.34 -16.54 -1.64
CA TRP A 175 -23.25 -16.44 -2.60
C TRP A 175 -23.78 -16.36 -4.04
N ILE A 176 -23.24 -15.44 -4.86
CA ILE A 176 -23.54 -15.35 -6.30
C ILE A 176 -22.25 -15.23 -7.10
N GLN A 177 -22.00 -16.20 -7.96
CA GLN A 177 -20.91 -16.19 -8.94
C GLN A 177 -21.33 -15.34 -10.15
N LEU A 178 -20.51 -14.37 -10.56
CA LEU A 178 -20.83 -13.46 -11.68
C LEU A 178 -20.32 -13.97 -13.03
N TYR A 179 -19.53 -15.03 -13.05
CA TYR A 179 -19.08 -15.66 -14.29
C TYR A 179 -20.30 -16.13 -15.09
N HIS A 180 -20.27 -15.98 -16.42
CA HIS A 180 -21.37 -16.41 -17.30
C HIS A 180 -22.75 -15.74 -17.08
N LEU A 181 -22.86 -14.75 -16.18
CA LEU A 181 -24.08 -13.96 -16.01
C LEU A 181 -24.07 -12.69 -16.88
N SER A 182 -25.24 -12.33 -17.41
CA SER A 182 -25.50 -10.99 -17.93
C SER A 182 -25.95 -10.04 -16.81
N SER A 183 -25.90 -8.73 -17.06
CA SER A 183 -26.45 -7.73 -16.14
C SER A 183 -27.94 -7.97 -15.84
N SER A 184 -28.74 -8.40 -16.82
CA SER A 184 -30.16 -8.67 -16.62
C SER A 184 -30.42 -9.91 -15.75
N LEU A 185 -29.63 -10.97 -15.92
CA LEU A 185 -29.73 -12.16 -15.08
C LEU A 185 -29.26 -11.90 -13.65
N PHE A 186 -28.17 -11.14 -13.49
CA PHE A 186 -27.74 -10.71 -12.16
C PHE A 186 -28.79 -9.84 -11.46
N GLN A 187 -29.39 -8.87 -12.16
CA GLN A 187 -30.50 -8.09 -11.64
C GLN A 187 -31.69 -8.98 -11.24
N SER A 188 -32.00 -10.02 -12.01
CA SER A 188 -33.05 -10.99 -11.69
C SER A 188 -32.75 -11.78 -10.40
N LEU A 189 -31.53 -12.28 -10.23
CA LEU A 189 -31.10 -12.94 -8.98
C LEU A 189 -31.22 -12.02 -7.77
N VAL A 190 -30.70 -10.79 -7.88
CA VAL A 190 -30.77 -9.80 -6.81
C VAL A 190 -32.22 -9.39 -6.52
N LYS A 191 -33.07 -9.25 -7.56
CA LYS A 191 -34.51 -8.96 -7.40
C LYS A 191 -35.23 -10.05 -6.64
N THR A 192 -34.93 -11.29 -6.99
CA THR A 192 -35.54 -12.47 -6.39
C THR A 192 -35.19 -12.54 -4.92
N PHE A 193 -33.91 -12.38 -4.57
CA PHE A 193 -33.47 -12.30 -3.19
C PHE A 193 -34.10 -11.11 -2.43
N GLN A 194 -34.03 -9.90 -3.00
CA GLN A 194 -34.55 -8.67 -2.41
C GLN A 194 -36.07 -8.73 -2.17
N SER A 195 -36.82 -9.47 -3.00
CA SER A 195 -38.27 -9.62 -2.85
C SER A 195 -38.68 -10.32 -1.56
N VAL A 196 -37.80 -11.16 -1.00
CA VAL A 196 -38.00 -11.85 0.28
C VAL A 196 -37.26 -11.15 1.42
N PHE A 197 -36.11 -10.54 1.12
CA PHE A 197 -35.27 -9.82 2.08
C PHE A 197 -35.15 -8.33 1.70
N PRO A 198 -36.12 -7.47 2.08
CA PRO A 198 -36.15 -6.06 1.67
C PRO A 198 -34.92 -5.26 2.10
N TYR A 199 -34.26 -5.67 3.17
CA TYR A 199 -33.03 -5.06 3.68
C TYR A 199 -31.81 -5.86 3.19
N THR A 200 -31.49 -5.71 1.91
CA THR A 200 -30.38 -6.41 1.26
C THR A 200 -29.15 -5.50 1.11
N TYR A 201 -28.00 -6.02 1.53
CA TYR A 201 -26.67 -5.44 1.32
C TYR A 201 -25.85 -6.31 0.37
N ILE A 202 -25.10 -5.68 -0.53
CA ILE A 202 -24.21 -6.38 -1.47
C ILE A 202 -22.77 -6.09 -1.11
N PHE A 203 -21.98 -7.15 -0.95
CA PHE A 203 -20.54 -7.10 -0.70
C PHE A 203 -19.77 -7.79 -1.81
N LYS A 204 -18.61 -7.25 -2.15
CA LYS A 204 -17.71 -7.77 -3.19
C LYS A 204 -16.36 -8.15 -2.58
N PRO A 205 -16.05 -9.45 -2.43
CA PRO A 205 -14.71 -9.93 -2.11
C PRO A 205 -13.62 -9.36 -3.04
N TYR A 206 -12.41 -9.14 -2.50
CA TYR A 206 -11.33 -8.44 -3.22
C TYR A 206 -10.84 -9.19 -4.47
N SER A 207 -10.81 -10.52 -4.43
CA SER A 207 -10.08 -11.35 -5.40
C SER A 207 -10.96 -12.09 -6.40
N ALA A 208 -12.28 -11.88 -6.40
CA ALA A 208 -13.18 -12.74 -7.15
C ALA A 208 -14.28 -11.99 -7.93
N GLU A 209 -14.74 -12.61 -9.02
CA GLU A 209 -15.89 -12.15 -9.81
C GLU A 209 -17.17 -12.77 -9.24
N GLU A 210 -17.44 -12.42 -7.99
CA GLU A 210 -18.57 -12.91 -7.21
C GLU A 210 -19.00 -11.84 -6.22
N VAL A 211 -20.23 -11.96 -5.74
CA VAL A 211 -20.79 -11.09 -4.71
C VAL A 211 -21.47 -11.91 -3.63
N LEU A 212 -21.58 -11.30 -2.46
CA LEU A 212 -22.28 -11.84 -1.30
C LEU A 212 -23.47 -10.91 -1.02
N LEU A 213 -24.67 -11.46 -1.01
CA LEU A 213 -25.87 -10.75 -0.58
C LEU A 213 -26.12 -11.09 0.89
N VAL A 214 -26.19 -10.09 1.76
CA VAL A 214 -26.63 -10.25 3.15
C VAL A 214 -27.98 -9.57 3.30
N GLY A 215 -29.02 -10.33 3.62
CA GLY A 215 -30.40 -9.86 3.65
C GLY A 215 -31.11 -10.19 4.96
N SER A 216 -32.13 -9.39 5.30
CA SER A 216 -33.08 -9.68 6.37
C SER A 216 -34.49 -9.21 6.01
N GLN A 217 -35.48 -9.78 6.69
CA GLN A 217 -36.87 -9.29 6.66
C GLN A 217 -37.04 -8.04 7.54
N SER A 218 -36.18 -7.86 8.54
CA SER A 218 -36.18 -6.73 9.46
C SER A 218 -35.07 -5.72 9.11
N PRO A 219 -35.27 -4.41 9.36
CA PRO A 219 -34.20 -3.42 9.17
C PRO A 219 -32.99 -3.73 10.04
N PHE A 220 -31.80 -3.69 9.46
CA PHE A 220 -30.54 -3.78 10.20
C PHE A 220 -29.48 -2.85 9.63
N PHE A 221 -28.54 -2.46 10.48
CA PHE A 221 -27.44 -1.54 10.17
C PHE A 221 -26.08 -2.24 10.30
N LEU A 222 -25.09 -1.71 9.58
CA LEU A 222 -23.71 -2.18 9.62
C LEU A 222 -23.01 -1.58 10.85
N ASP A 223 -23.12 -2.26 11.99
CA ASP A 223 -22.59 -1.81 13.28
C ASP A 223 -21.06 -1.92 13.37
N VAL A 224 -20.39 -0.77 13.38
CA VAL A 224 -18.92 -0.69 13.44
C VAL A 224 -18.38 -1.22 14.77
N LYS A 225 -19.06 -0.97 15.89
CA LYS A 225 -18.61 -1.44 17.21
C LYS A 225 -18.71 -2.95 17.31
N ARG A 226 -19.74 -3.55 16.69
CA ARG A 226 -19.90 -5.01 16.64
C ARG A 226 -18.79 -5.67 15.85
N VAL A 227 -18.48 -5.15 14.67
CA VAL A 227 -17.33 -5.64 13.87
C VAL A 227 -16.03 -5.46 14.66
N GLN A 228 -15.82 -4.34 15.34
CA GLN A 228 -14.65 -4.13 16.21
C GLN A 228 -14.52 -5.18 17.31
N LYS A 229 -15.61 -5.51 18.01
CA LYS A 229 -15.64 -6.58 19.02
C LYS A 229 -15.28 -7.94 18.40
N GLY A 230 -15.82 -8.27 17.23
CA GLY A 230 -15.46 -9.49 16.50
C GLY A 230 -13.96 -9.57 16.18
N PHE A 231 -13.34 -8.46 15.78
CA PHE A 231 -11.89 -8.38 15.53
C PHE A 231 -11.01 -8.52 16.79
N GLN A 232 -11.59 -8.38 17.99
CA GLN A 232 -10.88 -8.64 19.26
C GLN A 232 -10.82 -10.13 19.58
N VAL A 233 -11.69 -10.95 19.00
CA VAL A 233 -11.67 -12.41 19.16
C VAL A 233 -10.53 -13.00 18.30
N PRO A 234 -9.51 -13.66 18.89
CA PRO A 234 -8.32 -14.10 18.16
C PRO A 234 -8.60 -15.07 17.00
N SER A 235 -9.54 -16.00 17.19
CA SER A 235 -9.95 -16.98 16.16
C SER A 235 -10.55 -16.28 14.93
N ILE A 236 -11.50 -15.36 15.14
CA ILE A 236 -12.13 -14.56 14.09
C ILE A 236 -11.09 -13.69 13.38
N GLN A 237 -10.24 -12.98 14.14
CA GLN A 237 -9.22 -12.11 13.58
C GLN A 237 -8.22 -12.88 12.70
N LYS A 238 -7.77 -14.05 13.15
CA LYS A 238 -6.86 -14.91 12.38
C LYS A 238 -7.53 -15.36 11.08
N SER A 239 -8.75 -15.88 11.18
CA SER A 239 -9.54 -16.33 10.02
C SER A 239 -9.71 -15.22 8.97
N LEU A 240 -10.11 -14.02 9.39
CA LEU A 240 -10.24 -12.86 8.51
C LEU A 240 -8.91 -12.45 7.85
N LYS A 241 -7.79 -12.52 8.56
CA LYS A 241 -6.44 -12.25 8.02
C LYS A 241 -6.04 -13.27 6.95
N ASP A 242 -6.41 -14.54 7.13
CA ASP A 242 -6.17 -15.59 6.13
C ASP A 242 -6.95 -15.30 4.83
N GLY A 243 -8.13 -14.66 4.94
CA GLY A 243 -8.91 -14.12 3.82
C GLY A 243 -8.44 -12.76 3.27
N GLY A 244 -7.32 -12.21 3.78
CA GLY A 244 -6.76 -10.93 3.34
C GLY A 244 -7.35 -9.69 4.02
N ILE A 245 -8.27 -9.84 4.97
CA ILE A 245 -8.86 -8.73 5.72
C ILE A 245 -8.00 -8.41 6.95
N GLN A 246 -7.25 -7.31 6.87
CA GLN A 246 -6.26 -6.96 7.88
C GLN A 246 -6.83 -6.23 9.10
N ASP A 247 -7.91 -5.48 8.91
CA ASP A 247 -8.53 -4.68 9.96
C ASP A 247 -10.03 -4.48 9.71
N VAL A 248 -10.70 -3.86 10.70
CA VAL A 248 -12.13 -3.56 10.68
C VAL A 248 -12.58 -2.85 9.40
N LYS A 249 -11.77 -1.90 8.88
CA LYS A 249 -12.14 -1.13 7.68
C LYS A 249 -12.16 -2.03 6.46
N GLY A 250 -11.31 -3.05 6.44
CA GLY A 250 -11.27 -4.08 5.40
C GLY A 250 -12.63 -4.71 5.13
N ILE A 251 -13.48 -4.91 6.16
CA ILE A 251 -14.86 -5.40 6.02
C ILE A 251 -15.74 -4.40 5.27
N PHE A 252 -15.73 -3.14 5.70
CA PHE A 252 -16.59 -2.10 5.12
C PHE A 252 -16.18 -1.71 3.70
N LEU A 253 -14.90 -1.88 3.34
CA LEU A 253 -14.41 -1.65 1.98
C LEU A 253 -14.92 -2.68 0.95
N LEU A 254 -15.46 -3.81 1.41
CA LEU A 254 -16.14 -4.81 0.57
C LEU A 254 -17.53 -4.34 0.13
N TYR A 255 -18.12 -3.37 0.83
CA TYR A 255 -19.45 -2.85 0.52
C TYR A 255 -19.55 -2.38 -0.93
N LEU A 256 -20.68 -2.69 -1.55
CA LEU A 256 -21.01 -2.33 -2.92
C LEU A 256 -22.32 -1.52 -2.98
N MET A 257 -23.42 -2.05 -2.44
CA MET A 257 -24.76 -1.42 -2.44
C MET A 257 -25.53 -1.72 -1.15
N GLY A 258 -26.41 -0.80 -0.74
CA GLY A 258 -27.32 -0.95 0.40
C GLY A 258 -28.79 -1.08 -0.04
N PRO A 259 -29.71 -1.24 0.93
CA PRO A 259 -31.12 -1.56 0.65
C PRO A 259 -31.83 -0.65 -0.35
N GLU A 260 -31.70 0.68 -0.24
CA GLU A 260 -32.35 1.63 -1.15
C GLU A 260 -31.80 1.51 -2.58
N GLU A 261 -30.48 1.47 -2.69
CA GLU A 261 -29.78 1.39 -3.96
C GLU A 261 -30.03 0.05 -4.65
N VAL A 262 -30.12 -1.05 -3.90
CA VAL A 262 -30.52 -2.36 -4.41
C VAL A 262 -31.94 -2.29 -4.97
N ARG A 263 -32.92 -1.77 -4.23
CA ARG A 263 -34.32 -1.65 -4.70
C ARG A 263 -34.42 -0.89 -6.02
N ASN A 264 -33.66 0.20 -6.16
CA ASN A 264 -33.62 0.98 -7.39
C ASN A 264 -32.94 0.21 -8.53
N TYR A 265 -31.82 -0.46 -8.24
CA TYR A 265 -31.05 -1.23 -9.23
C TYR A 265 -31.86 -2.36 -9.89
N VAL A 266 -32.78 -2.98 -9.13
CA VAL A 266 -33.56 -4.13 -9.60
C VAL A 266 -35.02 -3.82 -9.95
N LYS A 267 -35.41 -2.54 -9.98
CA LYS A 267 -36.82 -2.12 -10.11
C LYS A 267 -37.58 -2.82 -11.24
N ASN A 268 -36.94 -2.97 -12.40
CA ASN A 268 -37.54 -3.52 -13.62
C ASN A 268 -37.08 -4.96 -13.95
N ALA A 269 -36.46 -5.65 -12.99
CA ALA A 269 -35.92 -6.99 -13.21
C ALA A 269 -37.00 -8.08 -13.05
N VAL A 270 -36.84 -9.16 -13.80
CA VAL A 270 -37.73 -10.34 -13.75
C VAL A 270 -37.44 -11.17 -12.50
N LEU A 271 -38.46 -11.73 -11.86
CA LEU A 271 -38.29 -12.66 -10.74
C LEU A 271 -37.95 -14.07 -11.24
N ASN A 272 -36.98 -14.72 -10.60
CA ASN A 272 -36.69 -16.13 -10.78
C ASN A 272 -37.56 -16.96 -9.84
N ARG A 273 -38.33 -17.90 -10.41
CA ARG A 273 -39.30 -18.72 -9.70
C ARG A 273 -39.12 -20.19 -10.06
N ASP A 274 -39.63 -21.05 -9.19
CA ASP A 274 -39.71 -22.49 -9.48
C ASP A 274 -40.50 -22.78 -10.78
N ASP A 275 -41.50 -21.96 -11.14
CA ASP A 275 -42.39 -22.17 -12.30
C ASP A 275 -41.82 -21.65 -13.64
N ASN A 276 -40.91 -20.68 -13.60
CA ASN A 276 -40.37 -20.04 -14.81
C ASN A 276 -38.91 -20.39 -15.09
N LEU A 277 -38.17 -20.89 -14.08
CA LEU A 277 -36.76 -21.28 -14.16
C LEU A 277 -35.92 -20.26 -14.94
N TYR A 278 -36.18 -18.96 -14.72
CA TYR A 278 -35.69 -17.90 -15.58
C TYR A 278 -34.16 -17.88 -15.69
N ILE A 279 -33.46 -18.13 -14.59
CA ILE A 279 -31.99 -18.17 -14.58
C ILE A 279 -31.46 -19.43 -15.27
N GLU A 280 -31.99 -20.61 -14.94
CA GLU A 280 -31.55 -21.90 -15.51
C GLU A 280 -31.75 -21.95 -17.03
N THR A 281 -32.87 -21.42 -17.53
CA THR A 281 -33.19 -21.46 -18.97
C THR A 281 -32.44 -20.41 -19.79
N ARG A 282 -32.07 -19.26 -19.20
CA ARG A 282 -31.44 -18.15 -19.95
C ARG A 282 -29.94 -18.01 -19.77
N ALA A 283 -29.37 -18.39 -18.63
CA ALA A 283 -27.93 -18.30 -18.42
C ALA A 283 -27.09 -19.12 -19.43
N PRO A 284 -27.52 -20.32 -19.88
CA PRO A 284 -26.79 -21.07 -20.92
C PRO A 284 -26.58 -20.30 -22.22
N LEU A 285 -27.54 -19.44 -22.62
CA LEU A 285 -27.43 -18.58 -23.82
C LEU A 285 -26.25 -17.60 -23.74
N TYR A 286 -25.74 -17.33 -22.55
CA TYR A 286 -24.68 -16.37 -22.31
C TYR A 286 -23.33 -17.02 -21.95
N ARG A 287 -23.28 -18.37 -21.87
CA ARG A 287 -22.11 -19.15 -21.43
C ARG A 287 -20.85 -18.86 -22.26
N TYR A 288 -21.01 -18.59 -23.56
CA TYR A 288 -19.91 -18.34 -24.50
C TYR A 288 -19.56 -16.85 -24.70
N SER A 289 -20.30 -15.92 -24.06
CA SER A 289 -20.01 -14.49 -24.16
C SER A 289 -18.92 -14.07 -23.16
N GLN A 290 -17.76 -13.60 -23.65
CA GLN A 290 -16.65 -13.24 -22.78
C GLN A 290 -16.90 -11.94 -21.98
N ASN A 291 -16.31 -11.85 -20.77
CA ASN A 291 -16.10 -10.63 -19.96
C ASN A 291 -17.29 -9.95 -19.22
N ARG A 292 -18.48 -10.56 -19.12
CA ARG A 292 -19.67 -9.88 -18.55
C ARG A 292 -19.65 -9.65 -17.03
N GLY A 293 -19.09 -10.54 -16.22
CA GLY A 293 -19.02 -10.36 -14.76
C GLY A 293 -18.32 -9.05 -14.35
N ARG A 294 -17.27 -8.66 -15.10
CA ARG A 294 -16.57 -7.39 -14.93
C ARG A 294 -17.42 -6.19 -15.36
N GLU A 295 -18.26 -6.34 -16.38
CA GLU A 295 -19.16 -5.28 -16.84
C GLU A 295 -20.27 -5.00 -15.83
N ILE A 296 -20.82 -6.06 -15.20
CA ILE A 296 -21.76 -5.93 -14.08
C ILE A 296 -21.13 -5.08 -12.98
N LEU A 297 -19.94 -5.47 -12.52
CA LEU A 297 -19.22 -4.75 -11.48
C LEU A 297 -18.87 -3.30 -11.88
N LYS A 298 -18.43 -3.07 -13.13
CA LYS A 298 -18.18 -1.72 -13.64
C LYS A 298 -19.43 -0.86 -13.59
N THR A 299 -20.57 -1.41 -13.99
CA THR A 299 -21.86 -0.70 -14.00
C THR A 299 -22.28 -0.31 -12.58
N ILE A 300 -22.13 -1.23 -11.62
CA ILE A 300 -22.44 -0.96 -10.22
C ILE A 300 -21.47 0.08 -9.63
N MET A 301 -20.17 -0.03 -9.92
CA MET A 301 -19.17 0.92 -9.42
C MET A 301 -19.32 2.33 -9.99
N LYS A 302 -20.00 2.50 -11.14
CA LYS A 302 -20.34 3.83 -11.68
C LYS A 302 -21.43 4.55 -10.88
N ASN A 303 -22.28 3.81 -10.16
CA ASN A 303 -23.35 4.34 -9.31
C ASN A 303 -23.13 3.93 -7.85
N PRO A 304 -22.11 4.49 -7.18
CA PRO A 304 -21.71 4.05 -5.86
C PRO A 304 -22.70 4.49 -4.78
N SER A 305 -22.97 3.57 -3.85
CA SER A 305 -23.90 3.75 -2.75
C SER A 305 -23.25 4.44 -1.55
N ASP A 306 -24.01 5.30 -0.85
CA ASP A 306 -23.57 5.93 0.40
C ASP A 306 -23.67 4.93 1.57
N ILE A 307 -22.57 4.24 1.86
CA ILE A 307 -22.48 3.36 3.03
C ILE A 307 -22.77 4.11 4.33
N GLY A 308 -22.50 5.43 4.39
CA GLY A 308 -22.68 6.25 5.58
C GLY A 308 -24.13 6.28 6.10
N LYS A 309 -25.14 6.09 5.23
CA LYS A 309 -26.55 5.95 5.64
C LYS A 309 -26.80 4.71 6.50
N TYR A 310 -25.97 3.70 6.34
CA TYR A 310 -26.19 2.36 6.88
C TYR A 310 -25.21 2.00 8.00
N LEU A 311 -24.24 2.86 8.30
CA LEU A 311 -23.31 2.64 9.41
C LEU A 311 -23.97 3.00 10.74
N GLN A 312 -23.85 2.11 11.73
CA GLN A 312 -24.26 2.37 13.11
C GLN A 312 -23.03 2.33 14.04
N GLY A 313 -23.08 3.12 15.11
CA GLY A 313 -22.00 3.17 16.11
C GLY A 313 -20.68 3.72 15.57
N ASN A 314 -20.69 4.35 14.40
CA ASN A 314 -19.53 4.98 13.78
C ASN A 314 -19.25 6.36 14.41
N HIS A 315 -17.96 6.68 14.53
CA HIS A 315 -17.52 8.01 14.90
C HIS A 315 -16.97 8.72 13.65
N VAL A 316 -17.01 10.06 13.64
CA VAL A 316 -16.42 10.94 12.59
C VAL A 316 -15.03 10.45 12.16
N SER A 317 -14.19 10.02 13.11
CA SER A 317 -12.85 9.48 12.83
C SER A 317 -12.87 8.21 11.97
N PHE A 318 -13.79 7.28 12.25
CA PHE A 318 -13.95 6.06 11.46
C PHE A 318 -14.46 6.36 10.05
N THR A 319 -15.48 7.20 9.94
CA THR A 319 -16.04 7.64 8.65
C THR A 319 -14.97 8.36 7.81
N ALA A 320 -14.16 9.24 8.42
CA ALA A 320 -13.06 9.93 7.75
C ALA A 320 -11.99 8.96 7.25
N GLN A 321 -11.60 7.97 8.07
CA GLN A 321 -10.68 6.93 7.62
C GLN A 321 -11.29 6.17 6.44
N LEU A 322 -12.53 5.69 6.56
CA LEU A 322 -13.20 4.90 5.52
C LEU A 322 -13.28 5.67 4.19
N ALA A 323 -13.64 6.95 4.21
CA ALA A 323 -13.63 7.82 3.03
C ALA A 323 -12.25 7.86 2.35
N ILE A 324 -11.19 8.04 3.13
CA ILE A 324 -9.81 8.07 2.60
C ILE A 324 -9.40 6.70 2.07
N TYR A 325 -9.73 5.60 2.75
CA TYR A 325 -9.41 4.27 2.27
C TYR A 325 -10.11 3.96 0.95
N PHE A 326 -11.40 4.29 0.81
CA PHE A 326 -12.12 4.19 -0.47
C PHE A 326 -11.42 5.00 -1.57
N ALA A 327 -11.00 6.23 -1.27
CA ALA A 327 -10.26 7.07 -2.21
C ALA A 327 -8.92 6.43 -2.63
N LEU A 328 -8.18 5.85 -1.68
CA LEU A 328 -6.87 5.20 -1.92
C LEU A 328 -6.97 3.91 -2.74
N ILE A 329 -8.13 3.24 -2.73
CA ILE A 329 -8.43 2.09 -3.60
C ILE A 329 -9.21 2.51 -4.86
N ARG A 330 -9.25 3.81 -5.17
CA ARG A 330 -9.91 4.41 -6.34
C ARG A 330 -11.42 4.19 -6.41
N LYS A 331 -12.08 3.88 -5.30
CA LYS A 331 -13.54 3.88 -5.17
C LYS A 331 -14.02 5.29 -4.80
N PHE A 332 -13.75 6.26 -5.66
CA PHE A 332 -13.97 7.68 -5.35
C PHE A 332 -15.42 8.04 -5.09
N GLY A 333 -16.37 7.42 -5.79
CA GLY A 333 -17.78 7.71 -5.55
C GLY A 333 -18.36 7.02 -4.31
N HIS A 334 -17.72 6.00 -3.75
CA HIS A 334 -18.02 5.54 -2.38
C HIS A 334 -17.42 6.49 -1.33
N ALA A 335 -16.28 7.13 -1.65
CA ALA A 335 -15.64 8.09 -0.75
C ALA A 335 -16.37 9.45 -0.69
N LEU A 336 -16.97 9.90 -1.79
CA LEU A 336 -17.54 11.24 -1.90
C LEU A 336 -18.72 11.49 -0.94
N PRO A 337 -19.75 10.61 -0.85
CA PRO A 337 -20.85 10.80 0.10
C PRO A 337 -20.36 10.84 1.56
N LEU A 338 -19.36 10.04 1.90
CA LEU A 338 -18.74 10.07 3.23
C LEU A 338 -18.05 11.41 3.50
N ALA A 339 -17.33 11.96 2.52
CA ALA A 339 -16.71 13.28 2.63
C ALA A 339 -17.74 14.43 2.71
N GLN A 340 -18.88 14.29 2.05
CA GLN A 340 -20.02 15.22 2.13
C GLN A 340 -20.61 15.24 3.53
N ARG A 341 -21.00 14.07 4.05
CA ARG A 341 -21.51 13.91 5.42
C ARG A 341 -20.55 14.44 6.48
N LEU A 342 -19.26 14.12 6.36
CA LEU A 342 -18.24 14.61 7.30
C LEU A 342 -18.14 16.14 7.31
N TYR A 343 -18.26 16.79 6.15
CA TYR A 343 -18.28 18.25 6.10
C TYR A 343 -19.59 18.81 6.63
N GLU A 344 -20.73 18.19 6.35
CA GLU A 344 -22.02 18.62 6.85
C GLU A 344 -22.07 18.60 8.38
N GLU A 345 -21.57 17.53 8.99
CA GLU A 345 -21.51 17.33 10.44
C GLU A 345 -20.46 18.22 11.13
N THR A 346 -19.27 18.39 10.54
CA THR A 346 -18.13 19.03 11.24
C THR A 346 -17.79 20.43 10.76
N LYS A 347 -18.28 20.82 9.58
CA LYS A 347 -17.93 22.04 8.83
C LYS A 347 -16.42 22.24 8.59
N ARG A 348 -15.58 21.21 8.77
CA ARG A 348 -14.12 21.35 8.63
C ARG A 348 -13.66 21.45 7.18
N MET A 349 -12.76 22.38 6.91
CA MET A 349 -12.28 22.67 5.55
C MET A 349 -11.49 21.53 4.91
N ASP A 350 -10.89 20.62 5.68
CA ASP A 350 -10.20 19.45 5.14
C ASP A 350 -11.15 18.48 4.42
N PHE A 351 -12.40 18.33 4.91
CA PHE A 351 -13.42 17.53 4.25
C PHE A 351 -14.04 18.24 3.04
N LEU A 352 -14.19 19.57 3.08
CA LEU A 352 -14.56 20.34 1.89
C LEU A 352 -13.52 20.19 0.78
N ARG A 353 -12.23 20.27 1.13
CA ARG A 353 -11.14 20.01 0.20
C ARG A 353 -11.19 18.58 -0.34
N LEU A 354 -11.45 17.60 0.52
CA LEU A 354 -11.54 16.19 0.11
C LEU A 354 -12.69 15.98 -0.90
N GLN A 355 -13.82 16.65 -0.72
CA GLN A 355 -14.90 16.62 -1.73
C GLN A 355 -14.44 17.20 -3.07
N GLY A 356 -13.70 18.30 -3.06
CA GLY A 356 -13.11 18.87 -4.28
C GLY A 356 -12.17 17.87 -4.97
N ASP A 357 -11.29 17.24 -4.20
CA ASP A 357 -10.33 16.23 -4.69
C ASP A 357 -11.07 15.00 -5.26
N LEU A 358 -12.13 14.53 -4.60
CA LEU A 358 -12.92 13.40 -5.05
C LEU A 358 -13.73 13.70 -6.30
N ASN A 359 -14.32 14.89 -6.42
CA ASN A 359 -14.99 15.33 -7.65
C ASN A 359 -14.00 15.46 -8.81
N PHE A 360 -12.76 15.90 -8.56
CA PHE A 360 -11.70 15.89 -9.56
C PHE A 360 -11.43 14.47 -10.09
N PHE A 361 -11.29 13.47 -9.21
CA PHE A 361 -11.04 12.09 -9.63
C PHE A 361 -12.26 11.40 -10.28
N LEU A 362 -13.46 11.91 -10.03
CA LEU A 362 -14.70 11.51 -10.70
C LEU A 362 -14.94 12.27 -12.02
N GLU A 363 -13.98 13.09 -12.46
CA GLU A 363 -14.08 13.92 -13.68
C GLU A 363 -15.22 14.94 -13.64
N LYS A 364 -15.74 15.26 -12.44
CA LYS A 364 -16.72 16.32 -12.18
C LYS A 364 -16.00 17.65 -11.97
N PHE A 365 -15.30 18.12 -13.00
CA PHE A 365 -14.36 19.24 -12.89
C PHE A 365 -15.00 20.56 -12.46
N GLN A 366 -16.18 20.90 -12.99
CA GLN A 366 -16.92 22.11 -12.60
C GLN A 366 -17.24 22.13 -11.10
N GLU A 367 -17.66 20.99 -10.56
CA GLU A 367 -17.97 20.86 -9.14
C GLU A 367 -16.70 20.92 -8.28
N SER A 368 -15.61 20.29 -8.75
CA SER A 368 -14.30 20.40 -8.10
C SER A 368 -13.82 21.85 -8.00
N GLU A 369 -13.91 22.60 -9.09
CA GLU A 369 -13.57 24.03 -9.16
C GLU A 369 -14.39 24.86 -8.16
N ARG A 370 -15.72 24.69 -8.18
CA ARG A 370 -16.66 25.36 -7.28
C ARG A 370 -16.30 25.12 -5.81
N LEU A 371 -15.99 23.88 -5.45
CA LEU A 371 -15.62 23.51 -4.07
C LEU A 371 -14.27 24.12 -3.66
N TYR A 372 -13.28 24.16 -4.57
CA TYR A 372 -12.01 24.80 -4.27
C TYR A 372 -12.13 26.32 -4.10
N LEU A 373 -12.87 26.99 -4.98
CA LEU A 373 -13.15 28.42 -4.89
C LEU A 373 -13.93 28.76 -3.61
N LYS A 374 -14.95 27.97 -3.27
CA LYS A 374 -15.68 28.09 -2.00
C LYS A 374 -14.75 27.95 -0.79
N GLY A 375 -13.81 27.00 -0.83
CA GLY A 375 -12.79 26.84 0.20
C GLY A 375 -11.88 28.07 0.32
N ILE A 376 -11.46 28.65 -0.80
CA ILE A 376 -10.66 29.89 -0.84
C ILE A 376 -11.45 31.06 -0.24
N GLN A 377 -12.71 31.26 -0.64
CA GLN A 377 -13.56 32.33 -0.14
C GLN A 377 -13.78 32.25 1.38
N LYS A 378 -13.85 31.02 1.93
CA LYS A 378 -13.98 30.77 3.37
C LYS A 378 -12.66 30.85 4.15
N GLY A 379 -11.58 31.41 3.57
CA GLY A 379 -10.29 31.53 4.22
C GLY A 379 -9.49 30.22 4.32
N GLY A 380 -9.78 29.25 3.46
CA GLY A 380 -9.05 27.99 3.40
C GLY A 380 -7.57 28.19 3.02
N GLY A 381 -6.69 27.36 3.60
CA GLY A 381 -5.23 27.47 3.41
C GLY A 381 -4.74 27.16 1.99
N TYR A 382 -3.42 27.26 1.77
CA TYR A 382 -2.74 27.14 0.47
C TYR A 382 -3.16 25.93 -0.38
N HIS A 383 -3.60 24.85 0.27
CA HIS A 383 -4.03 23.62 -0.37
C HIS A 383 -5.17 23.82 -1.38
N PHE A 384 -6.12 24.72 -1.12
CA PHE A 384 -7.23 24.96 -2.05
C PHE A 384 -6.72 25.64 -3.34
N TYR A 385 -5.87 26.66 -3.21
CA TYR A 385 -5.22 27.30 -4.35
C TYR A 385 -4.37 26.29 -5.14
N PHE A 386 -3.62 25.44 -4.44
CA PHE A 386 -2.77 24.45 -5.11
C PHE A 386 -3.59 23.40 -5.85
N ASN A 387 -4.65 22.88 -5.24
CA ASN A 387 -5.48 21.87 -5.88
C ASN A 387 -6.27 22.45 -7.06
N LEU A 388 -6.71 23.70 -6.97
CA LEU A 388 -7.29 24.45 -8.09
C LEU A 388 -6.30 24.62 -9.25
N ALA A 389 -5.04 24.95 -8.95
CA ALA A 389 -4.00 25.01 -9.97
C ALA A 389 -3.71 23.64 -10.62
N CYS A 390 -3.75 22.55 -9.84
CA CYS A 390 -3.64 21.19 -10.38
C CYS A 390 -4.82 20.84 -11.29
N LEU A 391 -6.04 21.23 -10.93
CA LEU A 391 -7.24 21.06 -11.76
C LEU A 391 -7.07 21.75 -13.12
N TYR A 392 -6.73 23.04 -13.13
CA TYR A 392 -6.51 23.76 -14.40
C TYR A 392 -5.33 23.19 -15.21
N THR A 393 -4.28 22.74 -14.53
CA THR A 393 -3.15 22.05 -15.19
C THR A 393 -3.62 20.76 -15.87
N TYR A 394 -4.50 20.00 -15.22
CA TYR A 394 -5.05 18.76 -15.77
C TYR A 394 -5.97 19.02 -16.97
N GLN A 395 -6.79 20.07 -16.91
CA GLN A 395 -7.66 20.48 -18.02
C GLN A 395 -6.89 21.14 -19.19
N GLY A 396 -5.59 21.41 -19.02
CA GLY A 396 -4.76 22.05 -20.03
C GLY A 396 -4.83 23.58 -20.05
N ASP A 397 -5.55 24.22 -19.13
CA ASP A 397 -5.56 25.67 -18.95
C ASP A 397 -4.35 26.13 -18.13
N PHE A 398 -3.19 26.12 -18.79
CA PHE A 398 -1.93 26.51 -18.16
C PHE A 398 -1.86 28.00 -17.81
N HIS A 399 -2.64 28.84 -18.48
CA HIS A 399 -2.69 30.27 -18.18
C HIS A 399 -3.35 30.48 -16.81
N LEU A 400 -4.53 29.89 -16.60
CA LEU A 400 -5.25 29.99 -15.34
C LEU A 400 -4.53 29.24 -14.21
N ALA A 401 -3.88 28.11 -14.50
CA ALA A 401 -3.02 27.41 -13.55
C ALA A 401 -1.85 28.31 -13.06
N LYS A 402 -1.14 28.97 -13.98
CA LYS A 402 -0.05 29.91 -13.64
C LYS A 402 -0.55 31.10 -12.84
N LYS A 403 -1.68 31.69 -13.24
CA LYS A 403 -2.32 32.81 -12.51
C LYS A 403 -2.65 32.40 -11.07
N THR A 404 -3.22 31.21 -10.89
CA THR A 404 -3.59 30.66 -9.58
C THR A 404 -2.35 30.40 -8.71
N LEU A 405 -1.27 29.85 -9.28
CA LEU A 405 -0.02 29.61 -8.57
C LEU A 405 0.71 30.90 -8.18
N LYS A 406 0.67 31.93 -9.04
CA LYS A 406 1.22 33.25 -8.69
C LYS A 406 0.46 33.85 -7.49
N LYS A 407 -0.88 33.79 -7.51
CA LYS A 407 -1.71 34.22 -6.37
C LYS A 407 -1.42 33.40 -5.11
N LEU A 408 -1.26 32.08 -5.23
CA LEU A 408 -0.83 31.21 -4.14
C LEU A 408 0.49 31.69 -3.53
N LEU A 409 1.50 31.96 -4.35
CA LEU A 409 2.84 32.34 -3.90
C LEU A 409 2.94 33.77 -3.37
N GLN A 410 2.01 34.66 -3.74
CA GLN A 410 1.86 35.97 -3.10
C GLN A 410 1.39 35.83 -1.66
N ILE A 411 0.43 34.93 -1.40
CA ILE A 411 -0.14 34.70 -0.07
C ILE A 411 0.73 33.76 0.77
N TYR A 412 1.35 32.76 0.13
CA TYR A 412 2.17 31.72 0.75
C TYR A 412 3.54 31.60 0.06
N PRO A 413 4.47 32.56 0.26
CA PRO A 413 5.76 32.62 -0.45
C PRO A 413 6.69 31.43 -0.19
N THR A 414 6.49 30.69 0.89
CA THR A 414 7.30 29.53 1.27
C THR A 414 6.85 28.22 0.62
N SER A 415 5.70 28.19 -0.09
CA SER A 415 5.18 26.94 -0.66
C SER A 415 6.13 26.33 -1.70
N LYS A 416 6.82 25.26 -1.30
CA LYS A 416 7.76 24.51 -2.15
C LYS A 416 7.01 23.85 -3.32
N GLU A 417 5.80 23.34 -3.07
CA GLU A 417 4.97 22.71 -4.09
C GLU A 417 4.46 23.72 -5.11
N GLY A 418 4.01 24.89 -4.66
CA GLY A 418 3.57 25.98 -5.54
C GLY A 418 4.70 26.44 -6.48
N LYS A 419 5.92 26.63 -5.93
CA LYS A 419 7.13 26.95 -6.70
C LYS A 419 7.47 25.86 -7.70
N TYR A 420 7.41 24.60 -7.27
CA TYR A 420 7.71 23.45 -8.11
C TYR A 420 6.77 23.33 -9.31
N LEU A 421 5.46 23.40 -9.07
CA LEU A 421 4.47 23.31 -10.15
C LEU A 421 4.56 24.51 -11.09
N LEU A 422 4.77 25.72 -10.57
CA LEU A 422 4.94 26.92 -11.39
C LEU A 422 6.20 26.83 -12.26
N HIS A 423 7.31 26.32 -11.71
CA HIS A 423 8.54 26.07 -12.47
C HIS A 423 8.32 25.04 -13.58
N LEU A 424 7.63 23.93 -13.30
CA LEU A 424 7.30 22.92 -14.31
C LEU A 424 6.47 23.52 -15.46
N LEU A 425 5.44 24.30 -15.15
CA LEU A 425 4.58 24.96 -16.14
C LEU A 425 5.32 26.04 -16.95
N SER A 426 6.38 26.62 -16.39
CA SER A 426 7.17 27.67 -17.03
C SER A 426 8.30 27.13 -17.91
N THR A 427 8.78 25.91 -17.63
CA THR A 427 9.90 25.27 -18.34
C THR A 427 9.48 24.27 -19.41
N SER A 428 8.22 23.82 -19.39
CA SER A 428 7.70 22.84 -20.34
C SER A 428 7.40 23.43 -21.72
N LYS A 429 8.05 22.92 -22.78
CA LYS A 429 7.68 23.20 -24.18
C LYS A 429 6.30 22.58 -24.52
N ASN A 430 5.57 23.17 -25.47
CA ASN A 430 4.20 22.79 -25.88
C ASN A 430 3.98 21.28 -26.18
N ARG A 431 5.01 20.49 -26.49
CA ARG A 431 4.93 19.04 -26.75
C ARG A 431 4.84 18.14 -25.50
N LEU A 432 4.79 18.68 -24.27
CA LEU A 432 4.77 17.91 -23.01
C LEU A 432 3.46 18.04 -22.21
N LYS A 433 2.38 18.56 -22.81
CA LYS A 433 1.11 18.89 -22.13
C LYS A 433 0.41 17.69 -21.48
N GLU A 434 0.39 16.52 -22.13
CA GLU A 434 -0.19 15.29 -21.55
C GLU A 434 0.58 14.80 -20.32
N LYS A 435 1.91 14.89 -20.33
CA LYS A 435 2.75 14.49 -19.19
C LYS A 435 2.54 15.38 -17.97
N LEU A 436 2.19 16.66 -18.18
CA LEU A 436 1.86 17.59 -17.10
C LEU A 436 0.49 17.29 -16.50
N SER A 437 -0.48 16.94 -17.34
CA SER A 437 -1.84 16.57 -16.91
C SER A 437 -1.78 15.32 -16.02
N GLN A 438 -1.13 14.25 -16.48
CA GLN A 438 -0.95 13.06 -15.66
C GLN A 438 -0.19 13.35 -14.36
N LYS A 439 0.81 14.23 -14.40
CA LYS A 439 1.57 14.60 -13.20
C LYS A 439 0.74 15.39 -12.18
N ALA A 440 -0.17 16.26 -12.62
CA ALA A 440 -1.11 16.94 -11.74
C ALA A 440 -2.05 15.94 -11.06
N TRP A 441 -2.53 14.94 -11.80
CA TRP A 441 -3.31 13.83 -11.26
C TRP A 441 -2.53 13.05 -10.20
N ASP A 442 -1.29 12.64 -10.52
CA ASP A 442 -0.43 11.87 -9.60
C ASP A 442 -0.13 12.66 -8.31
N ILE A 443 0.11 13.97 -8.43
CA ILE A 443 0.34 14.85 -7.29
C ILE A 443 -0.91 14.86 -6.41
N LEU A 444 -2.10 15.16 -6.95
CA LEU A 444 -3.34 15.17 -6.17
C LEU A 444 -3.59 13.82 -5.51
N TYR A 445 -3.41 12.72 -6.24
CA TYR A 445 -3.64 11.37 -5.73
C TYR A 445 -2.70 11.03 -4.57
N SER A 446 -1.42 11.40 -4.69
CA SER A 446 -0.45 11.17 -3.62
C SER A 446 -0.82 11.87 -2.31
N ARG A 447 -1.53 13.01 -2.36
CA ARG A 447 -1.96 13.76 -1.17
C ARG A 447 -3.07 13.08 -0.38
N LEU A 448 -3.85 12.18 -0.99
CA LEU A 448 -4.81 11.34 -0.26
C LEU A 448 -4.12 10.53 0.85
N THR A 449 -2.86 10.13 0.65
CA THR A 449 -2.08 9.43 1.69
C THR A 449 -1.69 10.33 2.86
N LEU A 450 -1.55 11.64 2.64
CA LEU A 450 -1.27 12.64 3.68
C LEU A 450 -2.51 12.86 4.56
N TYR A 451 -3.70 12.84 3.97
CA TYR A 451 -4.96 12.84 4.71
C TYR A 451 -5.03 11.69 5.71
N LEU A 452 -4.62 10.48 5.30
CA LEU A 452 -4.61 9.30 6.17
C LEU A 452 -3.69 9.47 7.39
N LYS A 453 -2.52 10.12 7.21
CA LYS A 453 -1.62 10.44 8.31
C LYS A 453 -2.24 11.47 9.27
N LYS A 454 -2.96 12.46 8.73
CA LYS A 454 -3.68 13.47 9.53
C LYS A 454 -4.85 12.85 10.31
N THR A 455 -5.63 11.95 9.71
CA THR A 455 -6.76 11.30 10.39
C THR A 455 -6.35 10.30 11.46
N LYS A 456 -5.21 9.61 11.32
CA LYS A 456 -4.65 8.78 12.39
C LYS A 456 -4.31 9.56 13.66
N LYS A 457 -3.96 10.85 13.54
CA LYS A 457 -3.75 11.75 14.71
C LYS A 457 -5.06 12.15 15.40
N LEU A 458 -6.22 12.02 14.75
CA LEU A 458 -7.54 12.23 15.37
C LEU A 458 -7.98 11.03 16.24
N VAL A 459 -7.26 9.90 16.20
CA VAL A 459 -7.64 8.64 16.88
C VAL A 459 -7.15 8.58 18.33
N SER A 460 -6.23 9.45 18.76
CA SER A 460 -5.62 9.33 20.09
C SER A 460 -6.45 9.86 21.26
N HIS A 461 -7.63 10.44 21.04
CA HIS A 461 -8.48 10.96 22.12
C HIS A 461 -9.95 10.60 21.88
N PRO A 462 -10.40 9.41 22.31
CA PRO A 462 -11.83 9.13 22.43
C PRO A 462 -12.38 9.96 23.61
N GLN A 463 -13.50 10.64 23.37
CA GLN A 463 -14.33 11.30 24.39
C GLN A 463 -13.64 12.40 25.22
N LYS A 464 -13.66 13.64 24.70
CA LYS A 464 -14.01 14.84 25.47
C LYS A 464 -14.06 16.04 24.51
N ALA A 465 -15.24 16.27 23.95
CA ALA A 465 -15.63 17.62 23.61
C ALA A 465 -16.06 18.28 24.92
N GLU A 466 -15.10 18.79 25.70
CA GLU A 466 -15.36 19.71 26.81
C GLU A 466 -14.35 20.85 26.76
N LYS A 467 -14.80 21.97 26.18
CA LYS A 467 -14.49 23.38 26.47
C LYS A 467 -13.05 23.89 26.73
N ASN A 468 -11.99 23.10 26.66
CA ASN A 468 -10.61 23.60 26.51
C ASN A 468 -9.69 22.49 25.97
N PRO A 469 -9.00 22.67 24.83
CA PRO A 469 -8.10 21.66 24.32
C PRO A 469 -6.93 21.43 25.28
N SER A 470 -6.59 20.16 25.53
CA SER A 470 -5.54 19.79 26.48
C SER A 470 -4.17 20.31 26.04
N PHE A 471 -3.32 20.68 27.02
CA PHE A 471 -1.96 21.18 26.78
C PHE A 471 -1.14 20.30 25.82
N THR A 472 -1.26 18.98 25.96
CA THR A 472 -0.59 17.99 25.12
C THR A 472 -1.07 18.05 23.67
N LEU A 473 -2.36 18.29 23.44
CA LEU A 473 -2.95 18.41 22.11
C LEU A 473 -2.49 19.68 21.40
N LEU A 474 -2.54 20.82 22.08
CA LEU A 474 -2.11 22.10 21.51
C LEU A 474 -0.61 22.13 21.24
N THR A 475 0.24 21.63 22.15
CA THR A 475 1.69 21.58 21.91
C THR A 475 2.06 20.64 20.76
N SER A 476 1.38 19.49 20.63
CA SER A 476 1.59 18.57 19.51
C SER A 476 1.10 19.14 18.17
N ARG A 477 0.02 19.92 18.18
CA ARG A 477 -0.49 20.65 17.01
C ARG A 477 0.50 21.73 16.58
N LEU A 478 1.02 22.51 17.53
CA LEU A 478 2.00 23.56 17.26
C LEU A 478 3.32 23.01 16.70
N GLU A 479 3.88 21.95 17.29
CA GLU A 479 5.06 21.26 16.76
C GLU A 479 4.88 20.83 15.31
N TYR A 480 3.69 20.32 14.99
CA TYR A 480 3.34 19.90 13.65
C TYR A 480 3.23 21.09 12.70
N CYS A 481 2.58 22.18 13.11
CA CYS A 481 2.48 23.39 12.31
C CYS A 481 3.85 24.01 12.03
N ILE A 482 4.74 24.10 13.03
CA ILE A 482 6.13 24.58 12.86
C ILE A 482 6.90 23.67 11.89
N SER A 483 6.78 22.35 12.05
CA SER A 483 7.46 21.38 11.17
C SER A 483 6.95 21.39 9.73
N CYS A 484 5.68 21.79 9.52
CA CYS A 484 5.05 21.88 8.21
C CYS A 484 5.07 23.30 7.63
N GLU A 485 5.72 24.25 8.29
CA GLU A 485 5.78 25.66 7.89
C GLU A 485 4.37 26.32 7.79
N GLU A 486 3.40 25.88 8.61
CA GLU A 486 2.02 26.40 8.69
C GLU A 486 1.93 27.59 9.68
N TRP A 487 2.55 28.74 9.35
CA TRP A 487 2.78 29.86 10.29
C TRP A 487 1.53 30.49 10.90
N GLY A 488 0.49 30.76 10.10
CA GLY A 488 -0.75 31.37 10.60
C GLY A 488 -1.45 30.50 11.65
N GLU A 489 -1.47 29.19 11.42
CA GLU A 489 -2.02 28.21 12.36
C GLU A 489 -1.12 28.04 13.59
N ALA A 490 0.20 28.05 13.39
CA ALA A 490 1.17 28.01 14.48
C ALA A 490 0.99 29.19 15.45
N HIS A 491 0.78 30.41 14.95
CA HIS A 491 0.53 31.59 15.80
C HIS A 491 -0.80 31.52 16.53
N LEU A 492 -1.87 31.04 15.89
CA LEU A 492 -3.17 30.86 16.55
C LEU A 492 -3.08 29.88 17.72
N VAL A 493 -2.46 28.72 17.47
CA VAL A 493 -2.27 27.68 18.50
C VAL A 493 -1.29 28.16 19.59
N LEU A 494 -0.26 28.92 19.23
CA LEU A 494 0.67 29.51 20.20
C LEU A 494 0.02 30.57 21.07
N ASN A 495 -0.85 31.41 20.51
CA ASN A 495 -1.60 32.41 21.28
C ASN A 495 -2.55 31.76 22.28
N GLU A 496 -3.19 30.66 21.90
CA GLU A 496 -4.01 29.85 22.81
C GLU A 496 -3.16 29.22 23.92
N LEU A 497 -2.00 28.64 23.58
CA LEU A 497 -1.04 28.14 24.57
C LEU A 497 -0.51 29.23 25.50
N ARG A 498 -0.29 30.46 25.01
CA ARG A 498 0.18 31.59 25.82
C ARG A 498 -0.91 32.14 26.74
N LYS A 499 -2.18 32.09 26.35
CA LYS A 499 -3.29 32.48 27.22
C LYS A 499 -3.44 31.54 28.41
N THR A 500 -3.30 30.24 28.17
CA THR A 500 -3.59 29.22 29.18
C THR A 500 -2.35 28.72 29.93
N TRP A 501 -1.18 28.68 29.27
CA TRP A 501 0.10 28.21 29.84
C TRP A 501 1.29 29.08 29.40
N PRO A 502 1.30 30.40 29.72
CA PRO A 502 2.34 31.34 29.27
C PRO A 502 3.75 30.98 29.75
N HIS A 503 3.87 30.49 30.98
CA HIS A 503 5.16 30.21 31.62
C HIS A 503 5.64 28.76 31.45
N HIS A 504 4.85 27.89 30.82
CA HIS A 504 5.25 26.49 30.65
C HIS A 504 6.43 26.38 29.68
N TRP A 505 7.47 25.65 30.09
CA TRP A 505 8.73 25.52 29.33
C TRP A 505 8.49 25.12 27.87
N LYS A 506 7.63 24.15 27.63
CA LYS A 506 7.29 23.68 26.28
C LYS A 506 6.58 24.74 25.43
N THR A 507 5.71 25.58 26.00
CA THR A 507 5.12 26.73 25.29
C THR A 507 6.20 27.72 24.88
N ARG A 508 7.11 28.05 25.80
CA ARG A 508 8.24 28.97 25.54
C ARG A 508 9.21 28.40 24.50
N PHE A 509 9.50 27.10 24.57
CA PHE A 509 10.35 26.40 23.62
C PHE A 509 9.76 26.45 22.20
N LEU A 510 8.47 26.13 22.05
CA LEU A 510 7.80 26.16 20.74
C LEU A 510 7.64 27.59 20.21
N ALA A 511 7.47 28.59 21.08
CA ALA A 511 7.54 30.00 20.70
C ALA A 511 8.91 30.37 20.13
N GLY A 512 9.99 30.00 20.83
CA GLY A 512 11.35 30.22 20.36
C GLY A 512 11.66 29.48 19.05
N TRP A 513 11.13 28.26 18.90
CA TRP A 513 11.30 27.49 17.67
C TRP A 513 10.54 28.09 16.48
N LEU A 514 9.35 28.64 16.72
CA LEU A 514 8.59 29.40 15.73
C LEU A 514 9.33 30.68 15.34
N ASP A 515 9.81 31.47 16.31
CA ASP A 515 10.64 32.67 16.09
C ASP A 515 11.89 32.35 15.26
N PHE A 516 12.55 31.24 15.56
CA PHE A 516 13.71 30.76 14.82
C PHE A 516 13.37 30.51 13.34
N LYS A 517 12.28 29.76 13.06
CA LYS A 517 11.89 29.42 11.70
C LYS A 517 11.34 30.60 10.89
N GLU A 518 10.85 31.63 11.56
CA GLU A 518 10.42 32.90 10.94
C GLU A 518 11.57 33.90 10.72
N GLY A 519 12.82 33.48 10.93
CA GLY A 519 14.01 34.26 10.62
C GLY A 519 14.60 35.04 11.80
N ARG A 520 13.98 35.00 12.99
CA ARG A 520 14.54 35.60 14.23
C ARG A 520 15.50 34.62 14.91
N GLN A 521 16.49 34.13 14.17
CA GLN A 521 17.29 32.96 14.53
C GLN A 521 17.97 33.04 15.91
N LYS A 522 18.71 34.13 16.19
CA LYS A 522 19.44 34.30 17.47
C LYS A 522 18.50 34.47 18.68
N LYS A 523 17.36 35.14 18.49
CA LYS A 523 16.33 35.32 19.53
C LYS A 523 15.61 34.00 19.81
N GLY A 524 15.20 33.29 18.76
CA GLY A 524 14.53 31.99 18.86
C GLY A 524 15.38 30.95 19.58
N ILE A 525 16.67 30.84 19.23
CA ILE A 525 17.61 29.90 19.86
C ILE A 525 17.81 30.22 21.35
N ARG A 526 17.94 31.50 21.73
CA ARG A 526 18.06 31.91 23.14
C ARG A 526 16.81 31.57 23.95
N GLU A 527 15.61 31.78 23.39
CA GLU A 527 14.36 31.40 24.05
C GLU A 527 14.21 29.88 24.19
N MET A 528 14.59 29.12 23.15
CA MET A 528 14.62 27.65 23.22
C MET A 528 15.60 27.17 24.29
N GLU A 529 16.81 27.73 24.37
CA GLU A 529 17.79 27.40 25.41
C GLU A 529 17.28 27.74 26.82
N ASN A 530 16.75 28.95 27.01
CA ASN A 530 16.23 29.39 28.30
C ASN A 530 15.05 28.54 28.78
N ALA A 531 14.20 28.10 27.84
CA ALA A 531 13.10 27.19 28.15
C ALA A 531 13.58 25.83 28.68
N LEU A 532 14.77 25.36 28.27
CA LEU A 532 15.29 24.06 28.73
C LEU A 532 16.16 24.16 29.99
N LYS A 533 16.65 25.35 30.39
CA LYS A 533 17.64 25.49 31.47
C LYS A 533 17.16 25.06 32.87
N ASN A 534 15.85 25.11 33.15
CA ASN A 534 15.30 24.91 34.51
C ASN A 534 14.01 24.07 34.50
N SER A 535 13.89 23.05 33.64
CA SER A 535 12.63 22.31 33.51
C SER A 535 12.85 20.84 33.19
N PHE A 536 11.94 19.98 33.65
CA PHE A 536 11.92 18.59 33.21
C PHE A 536 11.44 18.53 31.76
N TYR A 537 12.36 18.25 30.83
CA TYR A 537 12.09 18.25 29.40
C TYR A 537 12.32 16.89 28.75
N ASP A 538 11.63 16.64 27.64
CA ASP A 538 11.92 15.49 26.78
C ASP A 538 13.22 15.76 26.01
N LYS A 539 14.17 14.81 26.12
CA LYS A 539 15.52 14.92 25.56
C LYS A 539 15.52 15.23 24.06
N LYS A 540 14.46 14.85 23.32
CA LYS A 540 14.33 15.17 21.89
C LYS A 540 14.42 16.67 21.58
N TYR A 541 14.05 17.56 22.51
CA TYR A 541 14.12 19.02 22.29
C TYR A 541 15.55 19.55 22.34
N LEU A 542 16.49 18.86 23.00
CA LEU A 542 17.93 19.16 22.91
C LEU A 542 18.45 18.93 21.49
N PHE A 543 18.01 17.85 20.82
CA PHE A 543 18.36 17.57 19.43
C PHE A 543 17.81 18.66 18.49
N VAL A 544 16.55 19.06 18.67
CA VAL A 544 15.94 20.15 17.87
C VAL A 544 16.69 21.48 18.06
N LEU A 545 17.11 21.80 19.28
CA LEU A 545 17.94 22.98 19.57
C LEU A 545 19.32 22.89 18.91
N GLY A 546 19.96 21.72 18.98
CA GLY A 546 21.25 21.47 18.30
C GLY A 546 21.16 21.65 16.78
N GLU A 547 20.11 21.11 16.14
CA GLU A 547 19.89 21.29 14.70
C GLU A 547 19.59 22.75 14.32
N ALA A 548 18.85 23.48 15.15
CA ALA A 548 18.59 24.90 14.94
C ALA A 548 19.88 25.74 15.02
N CYS A 549 20.76 25.46 15.98
CA CYS A 549 22.09 26.09 16.08
C CYS A 549 22.95 25.81 14.85
N ARG A 550 22.92 24.57 14.34
CA ARG A 550 23.62 24.18 13.10
C ARG A 550 23.10 24.95 11.90
N GLU A 551 21.78 25.01 11.74
CA GLU A 551 21.12 25.73 10.64
C GLU A 551 21.41 27.24 10.68
N ALA A 552 21.65 27.81 11.87
CA ALA A 552 22.09 29.19 12.06
C ALA A 552 23.62 29.40 11.97
N GLY A 553 24.42 28.34 11.85
CA GLY A 553 25.89 28.43 11.82
C GLY A 553 26.55 28.69 13.19
N PHE A 554 25.85 28.50 14.31
CA PHE A 554 26.41 28.66 15.66
C PHE A 554 27.15 27.41 16.13
N VAL A 555 28.31 27.14 15.55
CA VAL A 555 29.09 25.90 15.73
C VAL A 555 29.35 25.55 17.20
N GLY A 556 29.68 26.52 18.05
CA GLY A 556 29.93 26.28 19.49
C GLY A 556 28.67 25.87 20.26
N TRP A 557 27.52 26.44 19.93
CA TRP A 557 26.23 26.12 20.58
C TRP A 557 25.61 24.84 20.03
N GLU A 558 25.71 24.62 18.72
CA GLU A 558 25.39 23.33 18.09
C GLU A 558 26.09 22.21 18.84
N LYS A 559 27.41 22.39 19.03
CA LYS A 559 28.25 21.38 19.66
C LYS A 559 27.80 21.07 21.09
N LYS A 560 27.60 22.11 21.90
CA LYS A 560 27.11 22.01 23.28
C LYS A 560 25.81 21.20 23.39
N TRP A 561 24.82 21.46 22.54
CA TRP A 561 23.48 20.87 22.66
C TRP A 561 23.37 19.47 22.06
N LEU A 562 24.06 19.19 20.95
CA LEU A 562 24.12 17.85 20.38
C LEU A 562 24.88 16.87 21.28
N ARG A 563 25.96 17.32 21.94
CA ARG A 563 26.67 16.55 22.96
C ARG A 563 25.76 16.21 24.14
N LYS A 564 25.09 17.22 24.71
CA LYS A 564 24.16 17.03 25.83
C LYS A 564 23.01 16.06 25.48
N TYR A 565 22.46 16.15 24.27
CA TYR A 565 21.47 15.19 23.78
C TYR A 565 22.03 13.76 23.72
N ALA A 566 23.24 13.58 23.19
CA ALA A 566 23.85 12.27 23.03
C ALA A 566 24.21 11.62 24.38
N GLU A 567 24.72 12.41 25.33
CA GLU A 567 25.04 11.96 26.69
C GLU A 567 23.77 11.56 27.47
N GLU A 568 22.70 12.34 27.37
CA GLU A 568 21.46 12.07 28.10
C GLU A 568 20.59 10.95 27.48
N THR A 569 20.74 10.64 26.19
CA THR A 569 19.87 9.68 25.48
C THR A 569 20.30 8.23 25.70
N ALA A 570 19.36 7.37 26.11
CA ALA A 570 19.60 5.94 26.30
C ALA A 570 19.73 5.20 24.96
N LEU A 571 20.49 4.09 24.95
CA LEU A 571 20.71 3.30 23.74
C LEU A 571 19.53 2.34 23.46
N ILE A 572 18.39 2.89 23.04
CA ILE A 572 17.17 2.15 22.65
C ILE A 572 17.04 2.18 21.12
N GLU A 573 16.62 1.09 20.45
CA GLU A 573 16.67 0.89 18.99
C GLU A 573 16.24 2.11 18.13
N LYS A 574 15.16 2.81 18.47
CA LYS A 574 14.68 3.99 17.71
C LYS A 574 15.44 5.29 18.00
N GLU A 575 16.01 5.43 19.20
CA GLU A 575 16.71 6.64 19.65
C GLU A 575 18.23 6.55 19.40
N GLY A 576 18.77 5.33 19.33
CA GLY A 576 20.18 5.06 19.06
C GLY A 576 20.66 5.62 17.71
N LEU A 577 19.83 5.58 16.67
CA LEU A 577 20.17 6.20 15.38
C LEU A 577 20.31 7.72 15.45
N LYS A 578 19.49 8.39 16.26
CA LYS A 578 19.57 9.85 16.47
C LYS A 578 20.76 10.21 17.35
N LYS A 579 21.09 9.36 18.34
CA LYS A 579 22.30 9.49 19.16
C LYS A 579 23.58 9.38 18.31
N ILE A 580 23.64 8.41 17.40
CA ILE A 580 24.75 8.26 16.44
C ILE A 580 24.85 9.49 15.52
N GLU A 581 23.73 9.97 15.00
CA GLU A 581 23.70 11.17 14.16
C GLU A 581 24.14 12.42 14.94
N ALA A 582 23.79 12.54 16.22
CA ALA A 582 24.24 13.64 17.08
C ALA A 582 25.75 13.61 17.32
N PHE A 583 26.34 12.43 17.59
CA PHE A 583 27.80 12.27 17.70
C PHE A 583 28.51 12.58 16.38
N ARG A 584 27.98 12.12 15.24
CA ARG A 584 28.49 12.42 13.90
C ARG A 584 28.49 13.92 13.63
N LEU A 585 27.39 14.61 13.92
CA LEU A 585 27.24 16.05 13.69
C LEU A 585 28.10 16.89 14.64
N TYR A 586 28.27 16.45 15.90
CA TYR A 586 29.17 17.07 16.86
C TYR A 586 30.67 16.87 16.51
N GLY A 587 30.98 15.86 15.70
CA GLY A 587 32.33 15.53 15.24
C GLY A 587 33.07 14.50 16.10
N ASP A 588 32.36 13.79 16.97
CA ASP A 588 32.90 12.72 17.80
C ASP A 588 32.63 11.37 17.14
N TYR A 589 33.42 11.11 16.10
CA TYR A 589 33.28 9.95 15.23
C TYR A 589 33.57 8.64 15.97
N GLU A 590 34.47 8.66 16.96
CA GLU A 590 34.80 7.52 17.79
C GLU A 590 33.59 7.04 18.59
N LEU A 591 32.89 7.95 19.28
CA LEU A 591 31.65 7.63 19.99
C LEU A 591 30.50 7.26 19.04
N ALA A 592 30.41 7.89 17.87
CA ALA A 592 29.42 7.52 16.86
C ALA A 592 29.62 6.06 16.37
N ILE A 593 30.87 5.69 16.08
CA ILE A 593 31.29 4.35 15.64
C ILE A 593 31.08 3.33 16.75
N GLY A 594 31.52 3.61 17.97
CA GLY A 594 31.36 2.73 19.14
C GLY A 594 29.89 2.47 19.46
N THR A 595 29.05 3.52 19.45
CA THR A 595 27.60 3.41 19.67
C THR A 595 26.92 2.55 18.60
N LEU A 596 27.34 2.70 17.34
CA LEU A 596 26.80 1.93 16.22
C LEU A 596 27.25 0.46 16.27
N GLN A 597 28.49 0.18 16.70
CA GLN A 597 28.99 -1.17 16.95
C GLN A 597 28.24 -1.86 18.09
N GLU A 598 27.97 -1.16 19.19
CA GLU A 598 27.20 -1.68 20.32
C GLU A 598 25.74 -2.01 19.91
N MET A 599 25.10 -1.15 19.10
CA MET A 599 23.78 -1.44 18.55
C MET A 599 23.78 -2.69 17.68
N ILE A 600 24.77 -2.85 16.79
CA ILE A 600 24.92 -4.05 15.95
C ILE A 600 25.12 -5.29 16.83
N HIS A 601 25.92 -5.20 17.88
CA HIS A 601 26.18 -6.30 18.80
C HIS A 601 24.89 -6.75 19.53
N LYS A 602 24.13 -5.80 20.12
CA LYS A 602 22.83 -6.07 20.75
C LYS A 602 21.81 -6.63 19.76
N MET A 603 21.83 -6.14 18.52
CA MET A 603 21.03 -6.70 17.42
C MET A 603 21.59 -8.00 16.86
N LYS A 604 22.74 -8.53 17.27
CA LYS A 604 23.16 -9.89 16.91
C LYS A 604 22.84 -10.90 18.02
N SER A 605 22.83 -10.48 19.28
CA SER A 605 22.64 -11.36 20.43
C SER A 605 21.18 -11.79 20.72
N LYS A 606 20.15 -11.07 20.23
CA LYS A 606 18.75 -11.52 20.39
C LYS A 606 18.49 -12.85 19.63
N LYS A 607 17.76 -13.82 20.20
CA LYS A 607 17.27 -15.02 19.47
C LYS A 607 15.83 -14.78 19.00
N GLU A 608 15.55 -14.92 17.71
CA GLU A 608 14.19 -14.75 17.15
C GLU A 608 13.88 -15.77 16.03
N LYS A 609 12.58 -15.90 15.70
CA LYS A 609 12.05 -16.81 14.68
C LYS A 609 12.59 -16.52 13.25
N PRO A 610 12.64 -17.51 12.33
CA PRO A 610 13.35 -17.42 11.05
C PRO A 610 12.88 -16.31 10.07
N ALA A 611 11.59 -15.95 10.09
CA ALA A 611 11.05 -14.89 9.23
C ALA A 611 11.48 -13.47 9.68
N SER A 612 11.66 -13.28 10.99
CA SER A 612 12.19 -12.06 11.61
C SER A 612 13.69 -11.92 11.37
N GLN A 613 14.39 -13.04 11.21
CA GLN A 613 15.83 -13.11 10.99
C GLN A 613 16.25 -12.39 9.70
N LYS A 614 15.55 -12.61 8.57
CA LYS A 614 15.87 -11.97 7.28
C LYS A 614 15.67 -10.44 7.29
N LYS A 615 14.66 -9.96 8.03
CA LYS A 615 14.39 -8.52 8.20
C LYS A 615 15.46 -7.87 9.07
N ARG A 616 15.79 -8.50 10.19
CA ARG A 616 16.85 -8.07 11.11
C ARG A 616 18.23 -8.10 10.45
N GLU A 617 18.51 -9.10 9.62
CA GLU A 617 19.73 -9.14 8.81
C GLU A 617 19.82 -7.95 7.85
N SER A 618 18.71 -7.56 7.23
CA SER A 618 18.65 -6.38 6.35
C SER A 618 18.85 -5.07 7.12
N GLU A 619 18.34 -4.98 8.36
CA GLU A 619 18.53 -3.82 9.25
C GLU A 619 19.98 -3.74 9.75
N ILE A 620 20.60 -4.86 10.10
CA ILE A 620 22.03 -4.95 10.45
C ILE A 620 22.90 -4.55 9.26
N GLU A 621 22.57 -4.98 8.03
CA GLU A 621 23.27 -4.55 6.80
C GLU A 621 23.22 -3.03 6.60
N LEU A 622 22.07 -2.40 6.88
CA LEU A 622 21.92 -0.95 6.78
C LEU A 622 22.76 -0.21 7.83
N LEU A 623 22.90 -0.77 9.03
CA LEU A 623 23.77 -0.21 10.07
C LEU A 623 25.25 -0.32 9.70
N TYR A 624 25.68 -1.46 9.15
CA TYR A 624 27.03 -1.58 8.61
C TYR A 624 27.31 -0.58 7.49
N PHE A 625 26.32 -0.28 6.65
CA PHE A 625 26.45 0.77 5.64
C PHE A 625 26.68 2.15 6.27
N ARG A 626 25.92 2.49 7.31
CA ARG A 626 26.12 3.73 8.10
C ARG A 626 27.48 3.78 8.78
N LEU A 627 27.99 2.67 9.29
CA LEU A 627 29.34 2.56 9.87
C LEU A 627 30.41 2.97 8.86
N LEU A 628 30.29 2.47 7.63
CA LEU A 628 31.19 2.78 6.52
C LEU A 628 31.10 4.26 6.11
N GLU A 629 29.91 4.85 6.08
CA GLU A 629 29.74 6.28 5.79
C GLU A 629 30.46 7.16 6.83
N ILE A 630 30.26 6.88 8.12
CA ILE A 630 30.83 7.66 9.22
C ILE A 630 32.36 7.54 9.27
N ALA A 631 32.91 6.32 9.09
CA ALA A 631 34.35 6.09 9.07
C ALA A 631 35.06 6.76 7.87
N ILE A 632 34.37 6.89 6.74
CA ILE A 632 34.89 7.62 5.56
C ILE A 632 34.87 9.13 5.81
N GLU A 633 33.84 9.66 6.48
CA GLU A 633 33.76 11.08 6.87
C GLU A 633 34.85 11.46 7.88
N GLU A 634 35.07 10.63 8.90
CA GLU A 634 36.16 10.77 9.88
C GLU A 634 37.53 10.84 9.18
N TYR A 635 37.79 9.91 8.26
CA TYR A 635 39.03 9.89 7.49
C TYR A 635 39.22 11.15 6.64
N ARG A 636 38.16 11.64 5.99
CA ARG A 636 38.22 12.87 5.19
C ARG A 636 38.61 14.08 6.03
N LEU A 637 38.13 14.17 7.27
CA LEU A 637 38.49 15.25 8.20
C LEU A 637 39.93 15.11 8.70
N LEU A 638 40.36 13.91 9.07
CA LEU A 638 41.75 13.62 9.42
C LEU A 638 42.71 13.95 8.26
N TYR A 639 42.25 13.82 7.01
CA TYR A 639 43.02 14.17 5.81
C TYR A 639 42.91 15.64 5.42
N SER A 640 41.81 16.35 5.72
CA SER A 640 41.71 17.80 5.48
C SER A 640 42.54 18.63 6.46
N PHE A 641 42.92 18.07 7.62
CA PHE A 641 43.87 18.67 8.56
C PHE A 641 45.35 18.48 8.17
N LYS A 642 45.66 17.77 7.06
CA LYS A 642 47.02 17.41 6.61
C LYS A 642 47.80 18.50 5.86
N GLU A 643 47.43 19.78 5.97
CA GLU A 643 48.34 20.86 5.58
C GLU A 643 49.45 21.10 6.63
N LYS A 644 49.50 20.36 7.76
CA LYS A 644 50.50 20.54 8.84
C LYS A 644 51.25 19.26 9.28
N GLY A 645 51.92 18.58 8.35
CA GLY A 645 53.20 17.88 8.61
C GLY A 645 53.26 16.59 9.46
N PHE A 646 52.64 15.48 9.03
CA PHE A 646 52.97 14.11 9.51
C PHE A 646 53.20 13.15 8.32
N PRO A 647 54.03 12.09 8.45
CA PRO A 647 54.44 11.24 7.33
C PRO A 647 53.29 10.37 6.79
N SER A 648 53.36 10.10 5.49
CA SER A 648 52.36 9.39 4.70
C SER A 648 52.15 7.94 5.16
N LEU A 649 50.99 7.65 5.74
CA LEU A 649 50.39 6.32 5.54
C LEU A 649 49.71 6.32 4.17
N PRO A 650 50.11 5.45 3.22
CA PRO A 650 49.44 5.29 1.94
C PRO A 650 47.94 5.00 2.16
N LEU A 651 47.08 5.59 1.34
CA LEU A 651 45.63 5.33 1.36
C LEU A 651 45.32 3.81 1.26
N GLU A 652 46.21 3.05 0.63
CA GLU A 652 46.21 1.59 0.56
C GLU A 652 46.37 0.93 1.93
N SER A 653 47.24 1.46 2.80
CA SER A 653 47.42 0.98 4.17
C SER A 653 46.24 1.33 5.06
N PHE A 654 45.59 2.49 4.83
CA PHE A 654 44.38 2.89 5.55
C PHE A 654 43.14 2.10 5.11
N LEU A 655 42.97 1.88 3.80
CA LEU A 655 41.95 0.99 3.28
C LEU A 655 42.22 -0.44 3.70
N ALA A 656 43.46 -0.92 3.72
CA ALA A 656 43.79 -2.22 4.28
C ALA A 656 43.52 -2.27 5.79
N PHE A 657 43.74 -1.19 6.54
CA PHE A 657 43.45 -1.10 7.97
C PHE A 657 41.94 -1.11 8.26
N ILE A 658 41.15 -0.28 7.57
CA ILE A 658 39.68 -0.27 7.65
C ILE A 658 39.10 -1.57 7.11
N THR A 659 39.60 -2.08 5.99
CA THR A 659 39.17 -3.36 5.42
C THR A 659 39.56 -4.51 6.34
N ARG A 660 40.70 -4.48 7.05
CA ARG A 660 41.06 -5.49 8.07
C ARG A 660 40.20 -5.37 9.33
N ARG A 661 39.90 -4.15 9.82
CA ARG A 661 38.99 -3.93 10.96
C ARG A 661 37.54 -4.35 10.64
N ILE A 662 37.08 -4.08 9.41
CA ILE A 662 35.76 -4.46 8.90
C ILE A 662 35.72 -5.95 8.50
N ALA A 663 36.78 -6.52 7.93
CA ALA A 663 36.88 -7.92 7.55
C ALA A 663 37.04 -8.86 8.75
N ARG A 664 37.76 -8.47 9.81
CA ARG A 664 37.75 -9.20 11.09
C ARG A 664 36.35 -9.29 11.71
N ALA A 665 35.44 -8.37 11.35
CA ALA A 665 34.06 -8.36 11.82
C ALA A 665 33.05 -9.04 10.86
N LEU A 666 33.46 -9.41 9.63
CA LEU A 666 32.55 -9.80 8.54
C LEU A 666 33.12 -10.90 7.63
N GLU A 667 32.81 -12.17 7.91
CA GLU A 667 33.00 -13.28 6.95
C GLU A 667 31.98 -13.24 5.79
N LYS A 668 32.42 -13.59 4.57
CA LYS A 668 31.67 -13.88 3.31
C LYS A 668 30.62 -12.88 2.79
N ARG A 669 30.24 -11.84 3.55
CA ARG A 669 29.19 -10.86 3.18
C ARG A 669 29.71 -9.58 2.53
N LEU A 670 31.03 -9.37 2.53
CA LEU A 670 31.72 -8.19 1.99
C LEU A 670 31.43 -7.96 0.49
N GLU A 671 31.40 -9.02 -0.32
CA GLU A 671 31.20 -8.91 -1.78
C GLU A 671 29.84 -8.29 -2.15
N ARG A 672 28.77 -8.65 -1.43
CA ARG A 672 27.42 -8.13 -1.69
C ARG A 672 27.25 -6.67 -1.26
N ILE A 673 27.95 -6.25 -0.20
CA ILE A 673 27.87 -4.88 0.32
C ILE A 673 28.73 -3.95 -0.55
N LEU A 674 29.96 -4.36 -0.89
CA LEU A 674 30.82 -3.68 -1.86
C LEU A 674 30.12 -3.55 -3.23
N TRP A 675 29.43 -4.59 -3.68
CA TRP A 675 28.61 -4.59 -4.91
C TRP A 675 27.54 -3.48 -4.94
N ARG A 676 26.79 -3.28 -3.85
CA ARG A 676 25.77 -2.22 -3.75
C ARG A 676 26.39 -0.82 -3.67
N TYR A 677 27.48 -0.68 -2.92
CA TYR A 677 28.18 0.58 -2.75
C TYR A 677 28.82 1.05 -4.07
N MET A 678 29.48 0.15 -4.81
CA MET A 678 30.06 0.44 -6.12
C MET A 678 28.98 0.80 -7.16
N GLY A 679 27.84 0.11 -7.16
CA GLY A 679 26.67 0.49 -7.98
C GLY A 679 26.10 1.88 -7.64
N HIS A 680 26.20 2.31 -6.38
CA HIS A 680 25.77 3.62 -5.92
C HIS A 680 26.77 4.73 -6.33
N ILE A 681 28.08 4.48 -6.22
CA ILE A 681 29.14 5.36 -6.74
C ILE A 681 28.98 5.57 -8.25
N LEU A 682 28.77 4.48 -9.00
CA LEU A 682 28.54 4.51 -10.45
C LEU A 682 27.32 5.36 -10.86
N LYS A 683 26.26 5.41 -10.05
CA LYS A 683 25.11 6.29 -10.26
C LYS A 683 25.41 7.75 -9.90
N LYS A 684 26.07 7.98 -8.74
CA LYS A 684 26.28 9.30 -8.15
C LYS A 684 27.30 10.15 -8.90
N TYR A 685 28.38 9.56 -9.41
CA TYR A 685 29.48 10.30 -10.07
C TYR A 685 29.41 10.27 -11.61
N SER A 686 28.41 9.61 -12.20
CA SER A 686 28.19 9.59 -13.66
C SER A 686 27.83 10.94 -14.31
N LYS A 687 27.59 11.99 -13.50
CA LYS A 687 27.11 13.31 -13.96
C LYS A 687 28.08 14.47 -13.69
N LYS A 688 29.25 14.23 -13.11
CA LYS A 688 30.25 15.28 -12.83
C LYS A 688 31.54 14.97 -13.57
N GLU A 689 31.94 15.85 -14.49
CA GLU A 689 33.28 15.87 -15.07
C GLU A 689 34.24 16.46 -14.03
N SER A 690 34.80 15.60 -13.19
CA SER A 690 35.89 15.96 -12.29
C SER A 690 36.99 14.93 -12.38
N GLY A 691 38.27 15.33 -12.23
CA GLY A 691 39.41 14.41 -12.22
C GLY A 691 39.27 13.29 -11.17
N LEU A 692 38.54 13.54 -10.08
CA LEU A 692 38.14 12.56 -9.07
C LEU A 692 37.21 11.46 -9.62
N ALA A 693 36.25 11.78 -10.48
CA ALA A 693 35.37 10.77 -11.09
C ALA A 693 36.15 9.83 -12.01
N TYR A 694 37.15 10.36 -12.72
CA TYR A 694 38.05 9.56 -13.57
C TYR A 694 38.97 8.65 -12.73
N LEU A 695 39.51 9.15 -11.62
CA LEU A 695 40.35 8.37 -10.70
C LEU A 695 39.57 7.20 -10.05
N GLU A 696 38.34 7.44 -9.61
CA GLU A 696 37.47 6.40 -9.01
C GLU A 696 37.00 5.35 -10.04
N LEU A 697 36.78 5.75 -11.29
CA LEU A 697 36.52 4.80 -12.38
C LEU A 697 37.75 3.94 -12.68
N ARG A 698 38.96 4.50 -12.64
CA ARG A 698 40.23 3.76 -12.83
C ARG A 698 40.52 2.79 -11.68
N LYS A 699 40.18 3.14 -10.44
CA LYS A 699 40.25 2.24 -9.26
C LYS A 699 39.26 1.07 -9.38
N SER A 700 38.04 1.34 -9.83
CA SER A 700 37.02 0.31 -10.09
C SER A 700 37.43 -0.63 -11.22
N LEU A 701 38.14 -0.12 -12.23
CA LEU A 701 38.69 -0.87 -13.35
C LEU A 701 39.66 -1.97 -12.87
N LEU A 702 40.66 -1.61 -12.05
CA LEU A 702 41.66 -2.54 -11.52
C LEU A 702 41.02 -3.68 -10.72
N TYR A 703 40.07 -3.35 -9.84
CA TYR A 703 39.35 -4.36 -9.05
C TYR A 703 38.59 -5.37 -9.92
N PHE A 704 37.82 -4.90 -10.91
CA PHE A 704 37.06 -5.82 -11.77
C PHE A 704 37.96 -6.63 -12.71
N ARG A 705 39.12 -6.09 -13.12
CA ARG A 705 40.13 -6.81 -13.89
C ARG A 705 40.66 -8.02 -13.10
N ASP A 706 41.02 -7.81 -11.85
CA ASP A 706 41.64 -8.84 -11.01
C ASP A 706 40.63 -9.92 -10.57
N GLN A 707 39.34 -9.59 -10.54
CA GLN A 707 38.24 -10.52 -10.22
C GLN A 707 37.67 -11.28 -11.43
N LEU A 708 37.99 -10.86 -12.65
CA LEU A 708 37.48 -11.47 -13.89
C LEU A 708 37.84 -12.98 -14.04
N PRO A 709 39.03 -13.46 -13.64
CA PRO A 709 39.40 -14.87 -13.77
C PRO A 709 38.76 -15.79 -12.74
N SER A 710 38.47 -15.28 -11.53
CA SER A 710 38.13 -16.08 -10.34
C SER A 710 36.65 -15.95 -9.90
N SER A 711 35.88 -15.06 -10.50
CA SER A 711 34.50 -14.80 -10.08
C SER A 711 33.50 -15.87 -10.55
N PRO A 712 32.65 -16.43 -9.67
CA PRO A 712 31.52 -17.29 -10.05
C PRO A 712 30.42 -16.54 -10.83
N PHE A 713 30.52 -15.22 -10.99
CA PHE A 713 29.60 -14.37 -11.77
C PHE A 713 30.30 -13.65 -12.93
N ARG A 714 31.27 -14.33 -13.55
CA ARG A 714 32.16 -13.84 -14.61
C ARG A 714 31.46 -12.96 -15.66
N ASP A 715 30.29 -13.34 -16.16
CA ASP A 715 29.59 -12.60 -17.22
C ASP A 715 29.16 -11.18 -16.80
N LYS A 716 28.76 -11.02 -15.53
CA LYS A 716 28.32 -9.72 -15.00
C LYS A 716 29.52 -8.83 -14.64
N VAL A 717 30.62 -9.44 -14.20
CA VAL A 717 31.89 -8.76 -13.96
C VAL A 717 32.44 -8.21 -15.27
N GLU A 718 32.41 -9.02 -16.34
CA GLU A 718 32.86 -8.63 -17.67
C GLU A 718 32.06 -7.47 -18.26
N LEU A 719 30.72 -7.48 -18.18
CA LEU A 719 29.90 -6.36 -18.68
C LEU A 719 30.14 -5.04 -17.93
N ASN A 720 30.36 -5.10 -16.62
CA ASN A 720 30.66 -3.90 -15.83
C ASN A 720 32.06 -3.36 -16.13
N TYR A 721 33.03 -4.25 -16.28
CA TYR A 721 34.39 -3.90 -16.72
C TYR A 721 34.37 -3.19 -18.08
N ILE A 722 33.66 -3.78 -19.07
CA ILE A 722 33.42 -3.18 -20.39
C ILE A 722 32.74 -1.80 -20.26
N SER A 723 31.72 -1.66 -19.42
CA SER A 723 31.02 -0.39 -19.23
C SER A 723 31.94 0.70 -18.66
N ILE A 724 32.92 0.35 -17.82
CA ILE A 724 33.90 1.30 -17.29
C ILE A 724 34.89 1.68 -18.38
N LEU A 725 35.45 0.71 -19.11
CA LEU A 725 36.34 0.94 -20.26
C LEU A 725 35.73 1.91 -21.28
N LEU A 726 34.45 1.72 -21.63
CA LEU A 726 33.72 2.62 -22.53
C LEU A 726 33.61 4.05 -22.00
N LYS A 727 33.45 4.22 -20.68
CA LYS A 727 33.32 5.54 -20.02
C LYS A 727 34.66 6.27 -19.88
N ILE A 728 35.74 5.55 -19.64
CA ILE A 728 37.10 6.13 -19.54
C ILE A 728 37.79 6.27 -20.92
N GLY A 729 37.09 5.91 -22.00
CA GLY A 729 37.59 6.08 -23.37
C GLY A 729 38.52 4.99 -23.88
N GLN A 730 38.71 3.88 -23.15
CA GLN A 730 39.51 2.73 -23.57
C GLN A 730 38.74 1.83 -24.55
N LYS A 731 38.52 2.37 -25.76
CA LYS A 731 37.64 1.79 -26.79
C LYS A 731 38.16 0.47 -27.39
N ILE A 732 39.49 0.32 -27.51
CA ILE A 732 40.11 -0.87 -28.12
C ILE A 732 39.87 -2.12 -27.24
N GLU A 733 40.19 -2.02 -25.96
CA GLU A 733 39.99 -3.11 -25.00
C GLU A 733 38.50 -3.45 -24.83
N ALA A 734 37.65 -2.42 -24.70
CA ALA A 734 36.20 -2.62 -24.65
C ALA A 734 35.66 -3.37 -25.88
N LYS A 735 36.20 -3.09 -27.07
CA LYS A 735 35.80 -3.76 -28.32
C LYS A 735 36.19 -5.22 -28.35
N ILE A 736 37.41 -5.56 -27.92
CA ILE A 736 37.91 -6.95 -27.87
C ILE A 736 37.01 -7.77 -26.94
N LEU A 737 36.73 -7.23 -25.76
CA LEU A 737 35.89 -7.89 -24.76
C LEU A 737 34.43 -7.99 -25.21
N LEU A 738 33.87 -6.95 -25.83
CA LEU A 738 32.53 -7.01 -26.43
C LEU A 738 32.43 -8.09 -27.52
N LYS A 739 33.47 -8.23 -28.37
CA LYS A 739 33.51 -9.27 -29.41
C LYS A 739 33.57 -10.67 -28.78
N GLY A 740 34.37 -10.86 -27.74
CA GLY A 740 34.44 -12.12 -26.98
C GLY A 740 33.11 -12.44 -26.27
N TYR A 741 32.51 -11.45 -25.63
CA TYR A 741 31.23 -11.57 -24.95
C TYR A 741 30.10 -11.92 -25.91
N LEU A 742 30.04 -11.29 -27.09
CA LEU A 742 29.03 -11.55 -28.12
C LEU A 742 29.17 -12.93 -28.78
N LYS A 743 30.37 -13.53 -28.80
CA LYS A 743 30.53 -14.95 -29.19
C LYS A 743 29.81 -15.90 -28.22
N ARG A 744 29.83 -15.59 -26.92
CA ARG A 744 29.14 -16.37 -25.88
C ARG A 744 27.64 -16.03 -25.79
N TYR A 745 27.29 -14.77 -25.98
CA TYR A 745 25.94 -14.24 -25.79
C TYR A 745 25.48 -13.42 -27.02
N PRO A 746 25.13 -14.07 -28.14
CA PRO A 746 24.85 -13.41 -29.41
C PRO A 746 23.60 -12.52 -29.42
N ASN A 747 22.72 -12.69 -28.41
CA ASN A 747 21.44 -11.97 -28.28
C ASN A 747 21.46 -10.88 -27.19
N SER A 748 22.62 -10.53 -26.63
CA SER A 748 22.72 -9.46 -25.63
C SER A 748 22.54 -8.08 -26.29
N GLY A 749 21.34 -7.50 -26.18
CA GLY A 749 21.03 -6.21 -26.81
C GLY A 749 21.89 -5.04 -26.33
N TRP A 750 22.36 -5.05 -25.07
CA TRP A 750 23.29 -4.03 -24.56
C TRP A 750 24.67 -4.16 -25.22
N ALA A 751 25.21 -5.38 -25.30
CA ALA A 751 26.52 -5.63 -25.91
C ALA A 751 26.49 -5.38 -27.43
N LEU A 752 25.42 -5.80 -28.12
CA LEU A 752 25.21 -5.55 -29.54
C LEU A 752 25.20 -4.05 -29.86
N TYR A 753 24.47 -3.25 -29.06
CA TYR A 753 24.39 -1.81 -29.25
C TYR A 753 25.75 -1.12 -29.07
N HIS A 754 26.47 -1.44 -28.00
CA HIS A 754 27.75 -0.81 -27.71
C HIS A 754 28.86 -1.27 -28.68
N TYR A 755 28.80 -2.50 -29.19
CA TYR A 755 29.70 -2.97 -30.24
C TYR A 755 29.41 -2.29 -31.58
N ALA A 756 28.14 -2.15 -31.96
CA ALA A 756 27.70 -1.40 -33.14
C ALA A 756 28.18 0.06 -33.07
N PHE A 757 28.06 0.70 -31.91
CA PHE A 757 28.52 2.07 -31.69
C PHE A 757 30.03 2.24 -31.88
N LEU A 758 30.84 1.28 -31.43
CA LEU A 758 32.29 1.33 -31.66
C LEU A 758 32.64 1.13 -33.14
N LEU A 759 31.95 0.22 -33.84
CA LEU A 759 32.14 0.01 -35.28
C LEU A 759 31.72 1.24 -36.10
N GLU A 760 30.64 1.92 -35.70
CA GLU A 760 30.21 3.18 -36.31
C GLU A 760 31.30 4.25 -36.19
N LYS A 761 31.94 4.36 -35.01
CA LYS A 761 33.03 5.32 -34.76
C LYS A 761 34.32 4.99 -35.52
N GLU A 762 34.49 3.76 -35.97
CA GLU A 762 35.60 3.31 -36.83
C GLU A 762 35.29 3.41 -38.33
N GLY A 763 34.14 3.99 -38.71
CA GLY A 763 33.75 4.11 -40.12
C GLY A 763 33.20 2.82 -40.75
N LYS A 764 33.00 1.75 -39.97
CA LYS A 764 32.44 0.46 -40.45
C LYS A 764 30.90 0.52 -40.50
N ARG A 765 30.38 1.46 -41.29
CA ARG A 765 28.97 1.87 -41.31
C ARG A 765 28.01 0.71 -41.58
N LYS A 766 28.25 -0.08 -42.63
CA LYS A 766 27.40 -1.24 -43.00
C LYS A 766 27.29 -2.25 -41.86
N LYS A 767 28.42 -2.67 -41.28
CA LYS A 767 28.45 -3.61 -40.15
C LYS A 767 27.78 -3.05 -38.88
N ALA A 768 27.92 -1.75 -38.63
CA ALA A 768 27.25 -1.10 -37.51
C ALA A 768 25.73 -1.05 -37.72
N TRP A 769 25.28 -0.78 -38.96
CA TRP A 769 23.87 -0.76 -39.34
C TRP A 769 23.20 -2.13 -39.13
N ASP A 770 23.81 -3.22 -39.64
CA ASP A 770 23.31 -4.58 -39.45
C ASP A 770 23.12 -4.94 -37.97
N LEU A 771 24.10 -4.55 -37.14
CA LEU A 771 24.04 -4.79 -35.70
C LEU A 771 22.98 -3.93 -35.00
N TYR A 772 22.76 -2.68 -35.42
CA TYR A 772 21.68 -1.87 -34.89
C TYR A 772 20.30 -2.45 -35.23
N GLN A 773 20.12 -3.03 -36.42
CA GLN A 773 18.89 -3.75 -36.75
C GLN A 773 18.69 -4.95 -35.81
N LYS A 774 19.75 -5.71 -35.57
CA LYS A 774 19.72 -6.84 -34.63
C LYS A 774 19.35 -6.42 -33.19
N VAL A 775 19.79 -5.24 -32.74
CA VAL A 775 19.42 -4.69 -31.40
C VAL A 775 17.90 -4.51 -31.27
N ILE A 776 17.21 -4.13 -32.33
CA ILE A 776 15.74 -3.93 -32.31
C ILE A 776 15.00 -5.27 -32.18
N GLN A 777 15.56 -6.32 -32.80
CA GLN A 777 14.97 -7.65 -32.84
C GLN A 777 15.15 -8.45 -31.53
N VAL A 778 16.21 -8.19 -30.76
CA VAL A 778 16.49 -8.91 -29.51
C VAL A 778 15.78 -8.30 -28.28
N PRO A 779 15.53 -9.10 -27.21
CA PRO A 779 15.00 -8.58 -25.95
C PRO A 779 15.97 -7.60 -25.27
N CYS A 780 15.63 -6.31 -25.21
CA CYS A 780 16.40 -5.29 -24.50
C CYS A 780 15.52 -4.10 -24.07
N PRO A 781 15.99 -3.27 -23.10
CA PRO A 781 15.26 -2.08 -22.64
C PRO A 781 14.88 -1.14 -23.79
N PHE A 782 13.67 -0.60 -23.74
CA PHE A 782 13.09 0.25 -24.80
C PHE A 782 13.99 1.42 -25.22
N TYR A 783 14.70 2.05 -24.27
CA TYR A 783 15.61 3.17 -24.57
C TYR A 783 16.79 2.78 -25.47
N LEU A 784 17.25 1.52 -25.46
CA LEU A 784 18.30 1.05 -26.35
C LEU A 784 17.75 0.81 -27.76
N LYS A 785 16.53 0.28 -27.88
CA LYS A 785 15.84 0.15 -29.17
C LYS A 785 15.62 1.51 -29.81
N GLU A 786 15.22 2.51 -29.03
CA GLU A 786 15.06 3.90 -29.50
C GLU A 786 16.39 4.49 -30.00
N LYS A 787 17.48 4.28 -29.27
CA LYS A 787 18.83 4.74 -29.69
C LYS A 787 19.32 4.02 -30.94
N ALA A 788 19.10 2.72 -31.05
CA ALA A 788 19.42 1.93 -32.25
C ALA A 788 18.62 2.40 -33.46
N GLY A 789 17.30 2.62 -33.31
CA GLY A 789 16.44 3.17 -34.37
C GLY A 789 16.92 4.53 -34.88
N LYS A 790 17.29 5.45 -33.96
CA LYS A 790 17.89 6.74 -34.33
C LYS A 790 19.22 6.58 -35.07
N ALA A 791 20.04 5.58 -34.70
CA ALA A 791 21.29 5.31 -35.39
C ALA A 791 21.07 4.75 -36.81
N ILE A 792 20.07 3.87 -37.00
CA ILE A 792 19.68 3.34 -38.32
C ILE A 792 19.21 4.45 -39.25
N ILE A 793 18.34 5.34 -38.79
CA ILE A 793 17.85 6.49 -39.58
C ILE A 793 19.03 7.39 -39.99
N ARG A 794 19.93 7.68 -39.07
CA ARG A 794 21.12 8.52 -39.32
C ARG A 794 22.13 7.87 -40.26
N LEU A 795 22.23 6.54 -40.27
CA LEU A 795 23.12 5.80 -41.16
C LEU A 795 22.52 5.67 -42.57
N SER A 796 21.20 5.49 -42.69
CA SER A 796 20.47 5.42 -43.97
C SER A 796 20.41 6.75 -44.73
N GLN A 797 20.23 7.88 -44.03
CA GLN A 797 20.23 9.23 -44.64
C GLN A 797 21.56 9.66 -45.28
N LYS A 798 22.63 8.87 -45.15
CA LYS A 798 23.96 9.16 -45.71
C LYS A 798 24.32 8.27 -46.90
N ASP A 799 23.55 7.22 -47.18
CA ASP A 799 23.72 6.35 -48.35
C ASP A 799 22.81 6.78 -49.54
N GLU A 800 21.89 7.75 -49.34
CA GLU A 800 21.16 8.49 -50.40
C GLU A 800 21.86 9.83 -50.77
N LYS A 801 23.19 9.83 -50.81
CA LYS A 801 23.99 10.83 -51.54
C LYS A 801 24.89 10.09 -52.51
#